data_AF-Q8T9C9-F1
#
_entry.id   AF-Q8T9C9-F1
#
_cell.length_a   1.000
_cell.length_b   1.000
_cell.length_c   1.000
_cell.angle_alpha   90.00
_cell.angle_beta   90.00
_cell.angle_gamma   90.00
#
_symmetry.space_group_name_H-M   'P 1'
#
loop_
_entity.id
_entity.type
_entity.pdbx_description
1 polymer ?
#
loop_
_entity_poly.entity_id
_entity_poly.type
_entity_poly.pdbx_seq_one_letter_code
_entity_poly.pdbx_strand_id
1 'polypeptide(L)'
;MIQFVKPNLLGTYKEYMNRFVNPITNGQYTDSTERDLRLMKHRSHILHKLLEGCIQRRDYSVLAPYLPPKHEYVVYTTLSELQQKLYGYYMTTHREQSGGDVVGKGARLFQDFQDLRRIWTHPMNLRVNSDNVIAKRLLSNDDSDMEGFICDETDEDEAASNSSDSCETFKSDASMSGLAASSGKVKKRKTRNGNAGGGDSDSDLEMLGGLGGGSSVQKDDPSEWWKPFVEERELNNVHHSPKLLILLRLLQQCEAIGDKLLVFSQSLQSLDVIEHFLSLVDSNTKNYEFEGDVGDFKGCWTSGKDYFRLDGSCSVEQREAMCKQFNNITNLRARLFLISTRAGGLGINLVAANRVVIFDVSWNPSHDTQSIFRVYRFGQIKPCYIYRLIAMGTMEQKVYERQVAKQATAKRVIDEQQISRHYNQTDLMELYSYELKPSTEREMPILPKDRLFAEILTEHEKLIFKYHEHDSLLEQEEHENLTEEERKSAWAEYEAEKTRTVQASQYMSYDRNAFGNQVMGQFGNASGSVTSNKIFGFRSDILLQLLNMKISKDHQELNQNQVIQLVPTYLQQLYNEMNNGDPTMYKDLLNLHSNIVHPSGMYMNPLLYANQNPNAAGYNQGTGGVPPMAGGSVAHGPPAAPAPGFEPDKVYEID
;
A
#
# COMPACT_ATOMS: atom_id res chain seq x y z
N MET A 1 -15.09 -4.75 -2.14
CA MET A 1 -15.60 -6.13 -2.35
C MET A 1 -16.75 -6.46 -1.40
N ILE A 2 -16.52 -6.82 -0.12
CA ILE A 2 -17.59 -7.39 0.75
C ILE A 2 -18.85 -6.52 0.87
N GLN A 3 -18.74 -5.20 1.06
CA GLN A 3 -19.90 -4.29 1.12
C GLN A 3 -20.76 -4.27 -0.17
N PHE A 4 -20.22 -4.70 -1.31
CA PHE A 4 -20.98 -4.86 -2.57
C PHE A 4 -21.67 -6.23 -2.65
N VAL A 5 -20.98 -7.30 -2.23
CA VAL A 5 -21.51 -8.68 -2.25
C VAL A 5 -22.59 -8.89 -1.18
N LYS A 6 -22.38 -8.34 0.02
CA LYS A 6 -23.30 -8.44 1.16
C LYS A 6 -23.28 -7.13 1.96
N PRO A 7 -24.09 -6.13 1.56
CA PRO A 7 -24.14 -4.83 2.22
C PRO A 7 -24.36 -4.93 3.73
N ASN A 8 -23.66 -4.08 4.47
CA ASN A 8 -23.75 -3.87 5.91
C ASN A 8 -23.29 -5.05 6.79
N LEU A 9 -22.73 -6.13 6.22
CA LEU A 9 -22.18 -7.28 6.97
C LEU A 9 -21.15 -6.86 8.03
N LEU A 10 -20.28 -5.90 7.69
CA LEU A 10 -19.16 -5.44 8.52
C LEU A 10 -19.41 -4.05 9.14
N GLY A 11 -20.65 -3.55 9.09
CA GLY A 11 -21.00 -2.18 9.49
C GLY A 11 -20.51 -1.13 8.50
N THR A 12 -20.37 0.12 8.97
CA THR A 12 -19.82 1.23 8.18
C THR A 12 -18.30 1.11 8.00
N TYR A 13 -17.74 1.81 7.00
CA TYR A 13 -16.29 1.84 6.76
C TYR A 13 -15.47 2.26 8.00
N LYS A 14 -15.96 3.22 8.79
CA LYS A 14 -15.30 3.67 10.02
C LYS A 14 -15.33 2.60 11.12
N GLU A 15 -16.45 1.88 11.27
CA GLU A 15 -16.55 0.77 12.21
C GLU A 15 -15.65 -0.40 11.79
N TYR A 16 -15.65 -0.77 10.50
CA TYR A 16 -14.77 -1.82 9.97
C TYR A 16 -13.29 -1.50 10.21
N MET A 17 -12.88 -0.25 9.95
CA MET A 17 -11.51 0.21 10.21
C MET A 17 -11.15 0.12 11.71
N ASN A 18 -12.00 0.62 12.59
CA ASN A 18 -11.71 0.64 14.04
C ASN A 18 -11.84 -0.74 14.72
N ARG A 19 -12.74 -1.61 14.27
CA ARG A 19 -13.00 -2.94 14.86
C ARG A 19 -12.06 -4.02 14.35
N PHE A 20 -11.62 -3.92 13.09
CA PHE A 20 -10.86 -4.97 12.43
C PHE A 20 -9.53 -4.46 11.90
N VAL A 21 -9.51 -3.48 10.99
CA VAL A 21 -8.27 -3.12 10.28
C VAL A 21 -7.20 -2.57 11.21
N ASN A 22 -7.50 -1.57 12.04
CA ASN A 22 -6.50 -0.97 12.92
C ASN A 22 -5.98 -1.99 13.96
N PRO A 23 -6.83 -2.77 14.67
CA PRO A 23 -6.36 -3.82 15.57
C PRO A 23 -5.57 -4.94 14.88
N ILE A 24 -5.99 -5.36 13.68
CA ILE A 24 -5.32 -6.44 12.94
C ILE A 24 -3.97 -5.96 12.37
N THR A 25 -3.83 -4.70 11.97
CA THR A 25 -2.56 -4.10 11.52
C THR A 25 -1.59 -3.87 12.69
N ASN A 26 -2.07 -3.34 13.82
CA ASN A 26 -1.20 -2.99 14.95
C ASN A 26 -0.52 -4.22 15.61
N GLY A 27 -1.08 -5.42 15.46
CA GLY A 27 -0.51 -6.67 16.00
C GLY A 27 0.44 -7.43 15.05
N GLN A 28 0.75 -6.90 13.85
CA GLN A 28 1.50 -7.66 12.84
C GLN A 28 3.02 -7.61 13.00
N TYR A 29 3.51 -6.70 13.82
CA TYR A 29 4.91 -6.31 13.82
C TYR A 29 5.69 -7.01 14.94
N THR A 30 7.02 -6.97 14.87
CA THR A 30 7.89 -7.46 15.94
C THR A 30 7.80 -6.61 17.21
N ASP A 31 7.51 -5.32 17.06
CA ASP A 31 7.35 -4.31 18.12
C ASP A 31 5.92 -4.22 18.71
N SER A 32 4.96 -5.01 18.21
CA SER A 32 3.59 -5.07 18.71
C SER A 32 3.49 -5.55 20.17
N THR A 33 2.72 -4.86 21.02
CA THR A 33 2.55 -5.29 22.43
C THR A 33 1.74 -6.58 22.53
N GLU A 34 1.92 -7.35 23.62
CA GLU A 34 1.16 -8.60 23.85
C GLU A 34 -0.37 -8.37 23.82
N ARG A 35 -0.82 -7.18 24.26
CA ARG A 35 -2.23 -6.76 24.19
C ARG A 35 -2.70 -6.59 22.75
N ASP A 36 -1.88 -6.00 21.88
CA ASP A 36 -2.18 -5.84 20.45
C ASP A 36 -2.13 -7.19 19.72
N LEU A 37 -1.22 -8.10 20.11
CA LEU A 37 -1.19 -9.48 19.60
C LEU A 37 -2.48 -10.25 19.95
N ARG A 38 -2.91 -10.22 21.22
CA ARG A 38 -4.14 -10.89 21.66
C ARG A 38 -5.37 -10.31 20.94
N LEU A 39 -5.45 -8.98 20.86
CA LEU A 39 -6.53 -8.28 20.17
C LEU A 39 -6.53 -8.59 18.66
N MET A 40 -5.38 -8.58 17.98
CA MET A 40 -5.26 -9.00 16.58
C MET A 40 -5.79 -10.42 16.39
N LYS A 41 -5.32 -11.39 17.17
CA LYS A 41 -5.74 -12.80 17.04
C LYS A 41 -7.24 -12.95 17.19
N HIS A 42 -7.81 -12.36 18.24
CA HIS A 42 -9.27 -12.35 18.46
C HIS A 42 -10.02 -11.72 17.27
N ARG A 43 -9.62 -10.51 16.84
CA ARG A 43 -10.29 -9.81 15.72
C ARG A 43 -10.14 -10.52 14.37
N SER A 44 -9.02 -11.20 14.13
CA SER A 44 -8.81 -11.99 12.91
C SER A 44 -9.73 -13.22 12.87
N HIS A 45 -9.85 -13.97 13.97
CA HIS A 45 -10.78 -15.11 14.05
C HIS A 45 -12.25 -14.66 13.91
N ILE A 46 -12.65 -13.57 14.59
CA ILE A 46 -14.00 -13.00 14.43
C ILE A 46 -14.26 -12.60 12.97
N LEU A 47 -13.29 -11.95 12.30
CA LEU A 47 -13.43 -11.54 10.90
C LEU A 47 -13.51 -12.74 9.96
N HIS A 48 -12.68 -13.76 10.14
CA HIS A 48 -12.73 -15.00 9.36
C HIS A 48 -14.13 -15.65 9.47
N LYS A 49 -14.64 -15.85 10.70
CA LYS A 49 -15.96 -16.43 10.97
C LYS A 49 -17.14 -15.59 10.44
N LEU A 50 -16.99 -14.26 10.34
CA LEU A 50 -17.98 -13.39 9.67
C LEU A 50 -17.95 -13.51 8.13
N LEU A 51 -16.82 -13.91 7.56
CA LEU A 51 -16.59 -14.03 6.12
C LEU A 51 -16.80 -15.47 5.60
N GLU A 52 -16.72 -16.49 6.44
CA GLU A 52 -16.88 -17.92 6.13
C GLU A 52 -18.13 -18.19 5.27
N GLY A 53 -19.29 -17.65 5.67
CA GLY A 53 -20.55 -17.77 4.91
C GLY A 53 -20.65 -16.90 3.65
N CYS A 54 -19.55 -16.30 3.18
CA CYS A 54 -19.49 -15.36 2.04
C CYS A 54 -18.25 -15.55 1.13
N ILE A 55 -17.18 -16.17 1.61
CA ILE A 55 -15.93 -16.38 0.86
C ILE A 55 -15.63 -17.88 0.78
N GLN A 56 -15.60 -18.43 -0.43
CA GLN A 56 -15.03 -19.75 -0.67
C GLN A 56 -13.59 -19.60 -1.18
N ARG A 57 -12.60 -19.95 -0.36
CA ARG A 57 -11.18 -20.02 -0.76
C ARG A 57 -10.64 -21.42 -0.55
N ARG A 58 -9.70 -21.82 -1.41
CA ARG A 58 -8.81 -22.97 -1.26
C ARG A 58 -7.42 -22.52 -1.67
N ASP A 59 -6.41 -22.93 -0.91
CA ASP A 59 -5.02 -22.62 -1.20
C ASP A 59 -4.38 -23.67 -2.13
N TYR A 60 -3.22 -23.36 -2.69
CA TYR A 60 -2.52 -24.25 -3.64
C TYR A 60 -2.06 -25.58 -2.99
N SER A 61 -2.03 -25.66 -1.66
CA SER A 61 -1.82 -26.89 -0.89
C SER A 61 -2.77 -28.03 -1.27
N VAL A 62 -3.97 -27.74 -1.78
CA VAL A 62 -4.91 -28.74 -2.31
C VAL A 62 -4.41 -29.39 -3.62
N LEU A 63 -3.54 -28.70 -4.38
CA LEU A 63 -2.93 -29.20 -5.61
C LEU A 63 -1.59 -29.90 -5.38
N ALA A 64 -0.90 -29.60 -4.27
CA ALA A 64 0.42 -30.14 -3.96
C ALA A 64 0.55 -31.68 -3.98
N PRO A 65 -0.47 -32.49 -3.59
CA PRO A 65 -0.40 -33.95 -3.73
C PRO A 65 -0.47 -34.48 -5.18
N TYR A 66 -0.85 -33.62 -6.14
CA TYR A 66 -1.11 -33.99 -7.55
C TYR A 66 -0.13 -33.36 -8.54
N LEU A 67 0.82 -32.55 -8.06
CA LEU A 67 1.82 -31.84 -8.85
C LEU A 67 3.22 -32.18 -8.33
N PRO A 68 4.27 -32.00 -9.16
CA PRO A 68 5.66 -32.03 -8.67
C PRO A 68 5.90 -31.02 -7.54
N PRO A 69 7.02 -31.11 -6.78
CA PRO A 69 7.34 -30.11 -5.76
C PRO A 69 7.63 -28.74 -6.37
N LYS A 70 7.28 -27.69 -5.60
CA LYS A 70 7.60 -26.27 -5.85
C LYS A 70 8.64 -25.83 -4.84
N HIS A 71 9.67 -25.10 -5.31
CA HIS A 71 10.61 -24.39 -4.45
C HIS A 71 10.74 -22.94 -4.90
N GLU A 72 10.42 -22.00 -4.02
CA GLU A 72 10.56 -20.56 -4.27
C GLU A 72 11.74 -20.00 -3.49
N TYR A 73 12.83 -19.64 -4.18
CA TYR A 73 14.00 -19.01 -3.59
C TYR A 73 13.95 -17.49 -3.72
N VAL A 74 14.28 -16.80 -2.64
CA VAL A 74 14.41 -15.34 -2.57
C VAL A 74 15.89 -15.01 -2.50
N VAL A 75 16.43 -14.40 -3.55
CA VAL A 75 17.86 -14.27 -3.79
C VAL A 75 18.28 -12.81 -3.63
N TYR A 76 19.04 -12.52 -2.58
CA TYR A 76 19.52 -11.18 -2.29
C TYR A 76 20.84 -10.93 -3.03
N THR A 77 20.77 -10.09 -4.06
CA THR A 77 21.93 -9.71 -4.87
C THR A 77 22.56 -8.44 -4.33
N THR A 78 23.89 -8.41 -4.20
CA THR A 78 24.63 -7.16 -3.99
C THR A 78 24.51 -6.25 -5.21
N LEU A 79 24.73 -4.95 -5.05
CA LEU A 79 24.83 -4.00 -6.17
C LEU A 79 26.28 -3.88 -6.66
N SER A 80 26.48 -3.70 -7.97
CA SER A 80 27.81 -3.38 -8.52
C SER A 80 28.33 -2.04 -7.98
N GLU A 81 29.64 -1.81 -8.00
CA GLU A 81 30.21 -0.53 -7.55
C GLU A 81 29.63 0.68 -8.30
N LEU A 82 29.30 0.51 -9.58
CA LEU A 82 28.69 1.55 -10.41
C LEU A 82 27.25 1.83 -9.96
N GLN A 83 26.45 0.78 -9.71
CA GLN A 83 25.11 0.92 -9.15
C GLN A 83 25.12 1.55 -7.75
N GLN A 84 26.10 1.22 -6.90
CA GLN A 84 26.26 1.84 -5.58
C GLN A 84 26.55 3.34 -5.69
N LYS A 85 27.43 3.76 -6.62
CA LYS A 85 27.72 5.18 -6.89
C LYS A 85 26.47 5.93 -7.36
N LEU A 86 25.79 5.39 -8.38
CA LEU A 86 24.57 5.98 -8.95
C LEU A 86 23.43 6.08 -7.92
N TYR A 87 23.17 5.02 -7.15
CA TYR A 87 22.11 4.98 -6.14
C TYR A 87 22.39 5.98 -5.01
N GLY A 88 23.64 6.03 -4.53
CA GLY A 88 24.07 7.00 -3.51
C GLY A 88 23.85 8.44 -3.98
N TYR A 89 24.35 8.79 -5.18
CA TYR A 89 24.17 10.12 -5.76
C TYR A 89 22.71 10.50 -5.98
N TYR A 90 21.87 9.56 -6.43
CA TYR A 90 20.43 9.82 -6.58
C TYR A 90 19.80 10.19 -5.24
N MET A 91 20.07 9.39 -4.19
CA MET A 91 19.48 9.58 -2.86
C MET A 91 19.93 10.86 -2.16
N THR A 92 21.20 11.26 -2.31
CA THR A 92 21.76 12.46 -1.65
C THR A 92 21.56 13.75 -2.42
N THR A 93 21.52 13.71 -3.75
CA THR A 93 21.74 14.92 -4.56
C THR A 93 20.66 15.11 -5.62
N HIS A 94 20.46 14.15 -6.53
CA HIS A 94 19.44 14.29 -7.57
C HIS A 94 18.03 14.42 -6.97
N ARG A 95 17.74 13.63 -5.94
CA ARG A 95 16.50 13.69 -5.17
C ARG A 95 16.27 15.07 -4.57
N GLU A 96 17.27 15.72 -3.97
CA GLU A 96 17.12 17.05 -3.37
C GLU A 96 16.94 18.15 -4.43
N GLN A 97 17.73 18.09 -5.51
CA GLN A 97 17.65 19.04 -6.64
C GLN A 97 16.30 18.96 -7.37
N SER A 98 15.70 17.77 -7.46
CA SER A 98 14.32 17.56 -7.95
C SER A 98 13.24 18.08 -6.99
N GLY A 99 13.61 18.86 -5.97
CA GLY A 99 12.77 19.32 -4.87
C GLY A 99 12.00 20.63 -5.07
N GLY A 100 11.78 21.07 -6.31
CA GLY A 100 10.89 22.21 -6.61
C GLY A 100 9.45 22.01 -6.12
N ASP A 101 8.68 23.10 -6.02
CA ASP A 101 7.33 23.20 -5.41
C ASP A 101 6.21 22.39 -6.13
N VAL A 102 6.37 21.07 -6.21
CA VAL A 102 5.41 20.15 -6.85
C VAL A 102 4.61 19.37 -5.81
N VAL A 103 3.30 19.30 -6.06
CA VAL A 103 2.23 18.84 -5.18
C VAL A 103 2.44 17.41 -4.64
N GLY A 104 2.65 17.31 -3.32
CA GLY A 104 2.33 16.11 -2.53
C GLY A 104 3.43 15.05 -2.45
N LYS A 105 3.82 14.70 -1.21
CA LYS A 105 4.83 13.68 -0.87
C LYS A 105 4.60 12.29 -1.50
N GLY A 106 3.38 11.97 -1.93
CA GLY A 106 3.02 10.67 -2.51
C GLY A 106 3.40 10.51 -3.98
N ALA A 107 3.35 11.57 -4.80
CA ALA A 107 3.64 11.46 -6.24
C ALA A 107 5.14 11.20 -6.49
N ARG A 108 5.99 11.98 -5.83
CA ARG A 108 7.46 11.89 -5.90
C ARG A 108 8.00 10.50 -5.51
N LEU A 109 7.36 9.80 -4.57
CA LEU A 109 7.75 8.43 -4.20
C LEU A 109 7.68 7.45 -5.38
N PHE A 110 6.70 7.58 -6.27
CA PHE A 110 6.59 6.70 -7.44
C PHE A 110 7.61 7.05 -8.53
N GLN A 111 8.00 8.32 -8.65
CA GLN A 111 9.11 8.73 -9.52
C GLN A 111 10.45 8.21 -8.97
N ASP A 112 10.74 8.48 -7.69
CA ASP A 112 11.93 7.98 -6.99
C ASP A 112 12.05 6.44 -7.16
N PHE A 113 10.96 5.70 -6.93
CA PHE A 113 10.93 4.24 -7.10
C PHE A 113 11.22 3.80 -8.55
N GLN A 114 10.74 4.52 -9.56
CA GLN A 114 11.04 4.18 -10.95
C GLN A 114 12.52 4.42 -11.29
N ASP A 115 13.09 5.57 -10.91
CA ASP A 115 14.48 5.90 -11.25
C ASP A 115 15.47 5.02 -10.50
N LEU A 116 15.26 4.78 -9.21
CA LEU A 116 16.06 3.85 -8.43
C LEU A 116 15.97 2.42 -9.00
N ARG A 117 14.79 2.01 -9.51
CA ARG A 117 14.62 0.73 -10.19
C ARG A 117 15.38 0.63 -11.51
N ARG A 118 15.53 1.72 -12.26
CA ARG A 118 16.41 1.75 -13.45
C ARG A 118 17.86 1.46 -13.01
N ILE A 119 18.34 2.08 -11.93
CA ILE A 119 19.68 1.81 -11.37
C ILE A 119 19.87 0.34 -10.97
N TRP A 120 19.00 -0.23 -10.11
CA TRP A 120 19.21 -1.58 -9.58
C TRP A 120 18.93 -2.72 -10.58
N THR A 121 18.28 -2.44 -11.71
CA THR A 121 18.10 -3.41 -12.79
C THR A 121 19.26 -3.42 -13.79
N HIS A 122 19.61 -2.27 -14.38
CA HIS A 122 20.82 -2.07 -15.18
C HIS A 122 21.03 -0.57 -15.45
N PRO A 123 22.23 0.01 -15.32
CA PRO A 123 22.48 1.42 -15.68
C PRO A 123 22.01 1.82 -17.10
N MET A 124 22.01 0.88 -18.04
CA MET A 124 21.44 1.06 -19.40
C MET A 124 19.96 1.53 -19.39
N ASN A 125 19.16 1.13 -18.39
CA ASN A 125 17.77 1.60 -18.27
C ASN A 125 17.68 3.11 -18.02
N LEU A 126 18.75 3.76 -17.56
CA LEU A 126 18.82 5.22 -17.44
C LEU A 126 18.92 5.87 -18.82
N ARG A 127 19.83 5.38 -19.69
CA ARG A 127 19.94 5.86 -21.09
C ARG A 127 18.66 5.60 -21.87
N VAL A 128 18.14 4.37 -21.84
CA VAL A 128 16.86 4.03 -22.49
C VAL A 128 15.72 4.94 -22.00
N ASN A 129 15.75 5.39 -20.74
CA ASN A 129 14.77 6.37 -20.26
C ASN A 129 15.01 7.79 -20.80
N SER A 130 16.26 8.27 -20.82
CA SER A 130 16.63 9.56 -21.45
C SER A 130 16.24 9.59 -22.93
N ASP A 131 16.63 8.55 -23.69
CA ASP A 131 16.35 8.36 -25.11
C ASP A 131 14.83 8.49 -25.39
N ASN A 132 14.01 7.79 -24.59
CA ASN A 132 12.54 7.84 -24.71
C ASN A 132 11.92 9.19 -24.30
N VAL A 133 12.45 9.87 -23.27
CA VAL A 133 11.96 11.20 -22.85
C VAL A 133 12.28 12.26 -23.91
N ILE A 134 13.47 12.20 -24.50
CA ILE A 134 13.89 13.09 -25.60
C ILE A 134 13.04 12.82 -26.84
N ALA A 135 12.86 11.55 -27.23
CA ALA A 135 12.02 11.17 -28.37
C ALA A 135 10.55 11.63 -28.20
N LYS A 136 9.94 11.42 -27.02
CA LYS A 136 8.62 11.96 -26.69
C LYS A 136 8.55 13.48 -26.89
N ARG A 137 9.55 14.23 -26.41
CA ARG A 137 9.57 15.70 -26.49
C ARG A 137 9.74 16.20 -27.92
N LEU A 138 10.55 15.52 -28.73
CA LEU A 138 10.72 15.87 -30.14
C LEU A 138 9.40 15.69 -30.91
N LEU A 139 8.72 14.56 -30.72
CA LEU A 139 7.40 14.31 -31.32
C LEU A 139 6.36 15.36 -30.91
N SER A 140 6.29 15.72 -29.62
CA SER A 140 5.35 16.75 -29.14
C SER A 140 5.64 18.18 -29.64
N ASN A 141 6.83 18.42 -30.19
CA ASN A 141 7.16 19.69 -30.83
C ASN A 141 6.78 19.67 -32.32
N ASP A 142 7.05 18.56 -33.03
CA ASP A 142 6.72 18.38 -34.46
C ASP A 142 5.21 18.54 -34.72
N ASP A 143 4.36 17.99 -33.84
CA ASP A 143 2.90 18.17 -33.89
C ASP A 143 2.47 19.66 -33.82
N SER A 144 3.29 20.52 -33.19
CA SER A 144 2.99 21.97 -33.06
C SER A 144 3.42 22.80 -34.27
N ASP A 145 4.35 22.30 -35.08
CA ASP A 145 4.74 22.93 -36.35
C ASP A 145 3.82 22.50 -37.52
N MET A 146 3.08 21.38 -37.38
CA MET A 146 2.22 20.86 -38.45
C MET A 146 0.82 21.52 -38.57
N GLU A 147 0.31 22.23 -37.54
CA GLU A 147 -0.91 23.06 -37.68
C GLU A 147 -0.70 24.30 -38.59
N GLY A 148 0.52 24.58 -39.05
CA GLY A 148 0.86 25.74 -39.88
C GLY A 148 0.80 25.54 -41.40
N PHE A 149 0.61 24.33 -41.93
CA PHE A 149 0.98 24.01 -43.33
C PHE A 149 -0.15 23.51 -44.28
N ILE A 150 -1.43 23.81 -44.00
CA ILE A 150 -2.50 23.66 -45.02
C ILE A 150 -3.40 24.90 -45.01
N CYS A 151 -3.07 25.91 -45.83
CA CYS A 151 -3.93 27.07 -46.09
C CYS A 151 -3.48 27.90 -47.31
N ASP A 152 -3.25 27.28 -48.47
CA ASP A 152 -3.22 28.00 -49.76
C ASP A 152 -3.55 27.09 -50.96
N GLU A 153 -4.84 27.00 -51.32
CA GLU A 153 -5.26 27.00 -52.73
C GLU A 153 -6.75 27.42 -52.86
N THR A 154 -6.98 28.57 -53.49
CA THR A 154 -8.19 29.00 -54.24
C THR A 154 -9.61 28.67 -53.72
N ASP A 155 -10.35 29.71 -53.33
CA ASP A 155 -11.83 29.74 -53.39
C ASP A 155 -12.30 29.94 -54.86
N GLU A 156 -12.79 28.89 -55.54
CA GLU A 156 -13.74 29.01 -56.67
C GLU A 156 -14.82 27.90 -56.64
N ASP A 157 -16.04 28.31 -56.29
CA ASP A 157 -17.38 27.84 -56.70
C ASP A 157 -17.75 26.34 -56.91
N GLU A 158 -18.77 25.95 -56.12
CA GLU A 158 -20.01 25.26 -56.54
C GLU A 158 -20.11 23.72 -56.76
N ALA A 159 -21.39 23.29 -56.82
CA ALA A 159 -21.94 21.99 -57.22
C ALA A 159 -21.83 20.79 -56.27
N ALA A 160 -22.98 20.36 -55.75
CA ALA A 160 -23.15 19.14 -54.96
C ALA A 160 -23.34 17.87 -55.81
N SER A 161 -23.02 16.69 -55.28
CA SER A 161 -23.91 15.51 -55.38
C SER A 161 -23.52 14.30 -54.50
N ASN A 162 -24.53 13.49 -54.20
CA ASN A 162 -24.56 12.33 -53.30
C ASN A 162 -23.59 11.17 -53.64
N SER A 163 -23.14 10.41 -52.63
CA SER A 163 -23.67 9.04 -52.42
C SER A 163 -23.26 8.38 -51.08
N SER A 164 -24.29 7.92 -50.36
CA SER A 164 -24.41 6.74 -49.47
C SER A 164 -23.21 5.77 -49.37
N ASP A 165 -22.88 5.25 -48.18
CA ASP A 165 -23.71 4.21 -47.53
C ASP A 165 -23.69 4.26 -45.98
N SER A 166 -24.69 3.64 -45.31
CA SER A 166 -24.77 3.61 -43.84
C SER A 166 -25.56 2.42 -43.26
N CYS A 167 -24.93 1.63 -42.39
CA CYS A 167 -25.54 0.58 -41.57
C CYS A 167 -24.73 0.47 -40.25
N GLU A 168 -25.13 0.97 -39.07
CA GLU A 168 -26.33 0.71 -38.23
C GLU A 168 -26.45 -0.72 -37.69
N THR A 169 -26.31 -0.90 -36.37
CA THR A 169 -26.93 -1.99 -35.58
C THR A 169 -26.94 -1.67 -34.08
N PHE A 170 -28.01 -1.01 -33.67
CA PHE A 170 -28.79 -1.18 -32.42
C PHE A 170 -28.12 -1.19 -31.02
N LYS A 171 -28.56 -0.22 -30.21
CA LYS A 171 -28.95 -0.45 -28.81
C LYS A 171 -30.44 -0.78 -28.73
N SER A 172 -30.87 -1.47 -27.67
CA SER A 172 -32.28 -1.61 -27.29
C SER A 172 -32.60 -0.74 -26.05
N ASP A 173 -33.83 -0.24 -25.98
CA ASP A 173 -34.30 0.79 -25.03
C ASP A 173 -35.43 0.27 -24.11
N ALA A 174 -35.67 0.96 -22.99
CA ALA A 174 -36.80 0.77 -22.09
C ALA A 174 -37.16 2.02 -21.27
N SER A 175 -37.84 2.97 -21.93
CA SER A 175 -39.01 3.78 -21.45
C SER A 175 -39.60 3.43 -20.06
N MET A 176 -40.20 4.32 -19.26
CA MET A 176 -40.86 5.65 -19.44
C MET A 176 -40.92 6.36 -18.03
N SER A 177 -41.57 7.48 -17.68
CA SER A 177 -42.67 8.33 -18.22
C SER A 177 -42.63 9.78 -17.65
N GLY A 178 -43.58 10.65 -18.01
CA GLY A 178 -43.85 11.95 -17.34
C GLY A 178 -44.82 11.84 -16.15
N LEU A 179 -45.41 12.90 -15.57
CA LEU A 179 -45.53 14.32 -15.95
C LEU A 179 -45.71 15.21 -14.69
N ALA A 180 -45.21 16.46 -14.70
CA ALA A 180 -45.78 17.62 -13.99
C ALA A 180 -44.98 18.91 -14.33
N ALA A 181 -45.58 20.10 -14.19
CA ALA A 181 -44.93 21.37 -14.51
C ALA A 181 -45.25 22.50 -13.51
N SER A 182 -44.29 23.40 -13.27
CA SER A 182 -44.56 24.81 -12.96
C SER A 182 -43.32 25.74 -13.05
N SER A 183 -43.52 26.89 -13.69
CA SER A 183 -42.86 28.21 -13.54
C SER A 183 -41.50 28.38 -12.81
N GLY A 184 -40.62 29.20 -13.39
CA GLY A 184 -40.01 30.29 -12.58
C GLY A 184 -38.57 30.76 -12.88
N LYS A 185 -38.42 31.80 -13.71
CA LYS A 185 -37.34 32.84 -13.71
C LYS A 185 -35.85 32.40 -13.66
N VAL A 186 -35.16 32.69 -14.76
CA VAL A 186 -33.69 32.72 -14.86
C VAL A 186 -33.05 33.76 -13.93
N LYS A 187 -31.98 33.38 -13.22
CA LYS A 187 -30.82 34.26 -12.93
C LYS A 187 -29.54 33.44 -12.69
N LYS A 188 -28.40 33.97 -13.15
CA LYS A 188 -27.09 33.29 -13.17
C LYS A 188 -26.68 32.76 -11.79
N ARG A 189 -26.16 31.52 -11.73
CA ARG A 189 -25.29 31.06 -10.63
C ARG A 189 -24.18 30.16 -11.16
N LYS A 190 -22.99 30.29 -10.57
CA LYS A 190 -21.73 29.64 -11.01
C LYS A 190 -21.59 28.26 -10.34
N THR A 191 -21.67 27.20 -11.13
CA THR A 191 -21.19 25.83 -10.81
C THR A 191 -19.92 25.61 -11.66
N ARG A 192 -18.81 25.04 -11.19
CA ARG A 192 -18.55 24.13 -10.06
C ARG A 192 -19.32 22.81 -10.18
N ASN A 193 -19.04 22.10 -11.27
CA ASN A 193 -19.32 20.67 -11.38
C ASN A 193 -18.11 19.87 -10.88
N GLY A 194 -18.32 18.69 -10.31
CA GLY A 194 -17.24 17.86 -9.78
C GLY A 194 -17.42 16.38 -10.11
N ASN A 195 -16.38 15.80 -10.70
CA ASN A 195 -15.88 14.45 -10.48
C ASN A 195 -16.90 13.31 -10.24
N ALA A 196 -17.06 12.45 -11.25
CA ALA A 196 -17.24 11.01 -11.07
C ALA A 196 -16.81 10.24 -12.34
N GLY A 197 -15.96 9.22 -12.19
CA GLY A 197 -15.48 8.37 -13.29
C GLY A 197 -14.12 8.83 -13.87
N GLY A 198 -13.03 8.04 -13.81
CA GLY A 198 -12.85 6.76 -13.12
C GLY A 198 -12.09 5.71 -13.93
N GLY A 199 -10.92 6.06 -14.48
CA GLY A 199 -9.99 5.11 -15.09
C GLY A 199 -8.55 5.55 -14.78
N ASP A 200 -7.68 4.60 -14.46
CA ASP A 200 -6.25 4.87 -14.23
C ASP A 200 -5.54 5.09 -15.57
N SER A 201 -5.08 6.32 -15.82
CA SER A 201 -4.20 6.69 -16.93
C SER A 201 -2.87 7.23 -16.37
N ASP A 202 -1.79 7.14 -17.15
CA ASP A 202 -0.47 7.66 -16.75
C ASP A 202 -0.54 9.16 -16.41
N SER A 203 0.23 9.54 -15.38
CA SER A 203 0.30 10.92 -14.88
C SER A 203 1.40 11.71 -15.60
N ASP A 204 1.22 11.95 -16.90
CA ASP A 204 2.08 12.87 -17.66
C ASP A 204 1.72 14.34 -17.34
N LEU A 205 2.79 15.07 -16.99
CA LEU A 205 2.98 16.50 -16.65
C LEU A 205 1.99 17.56 -17.21
N GLU A 206 1.52 18.49 -16.36
CA GLU A 206 0.97 19.80 -16.79
C GLU A 206 2.04 20.93 -16.78
N MET A 207 1.86 21.89 -17.69
CA MET A 207 2.82 22.97 -17.99
C MET A 207 2.70 24.20 -17.07
N LEU A 208 3.86 24.78 -16.70
CA LEU A 208 3.96 26.14 -16.15
C LEU A 208 4.66 27.08 -17.14
N GLY A 209 3.87 27.84 -17.90
CA GLY A 209 4.37 28.79 -18.89
C GLY A 209 4.99 30.04 -18.25
N GLY A 210 6.30 30.23 -18.42
CA GLY A 210 7.03 31.44 -18.03
C GLY A 210 7.72 32.09 -19.23
N LEU A 211 7.31 33.31 -19.59
CA LEU A 211 7.86 34.05 -20.73
C LEU A 211 9.27 34.58 -20.42
N GLY A 212 10.25 34.26 -21.29
CA GLY A 212 11.61 34.77 -21.17
C GLY A 212 12.53 34.22 -22.26
N GLY A 213 12.59 34.89 -23.41
CA GLY A 213 13.48 34.50 -24.51
C GLY A 213 14.91 35.03 -24.33
N GLY A 214 15.91 34.22 -24.71
CA GLY A 214 17.30 34.67 -24.81
C GLY A 214 18.34 33.55 -24.67
N SER A 215 19.19 33.42 -25.69
CA SER A 215 20.47 32.70 -25.70
C SER A 215 20.46 31.17 -25.53
N SER A 216 20.97 30.48 -26.55
CA SER A 216 21.25 29.04 -26.53
C SER A 216 22.43 28.71 -25.60
N VAL A 217 22.12 28.21 -24.41
CA VAL A 217 23.03 27.42 -23.57
C VAL A 217 22.47 26.01 -23.51
N GLN A 218 23.30 25.00 -23.72
CA GLN A 218 22.91 23.61 -23.44
C GLN A 218 22.63 23.50 -21.94
N LYS A 219 21.35 23.44 -21.57
CA LYS A 219 20.95 22.89 -20.28
C LYS A 219 20.98 21.38 -20.42
N ASP A 220 21.82 20.72 -19.64
CA ASP A 220 21.79 19.27 -19.51
C ASP A 220 20.36 18.83 -19.16
N ASP A 221 19.84 17.85 -19.88
CA ASP A 221 18.43 17.47 -19.75
C ASP A 221 18.21 16.83 -18.36
N PRO A 222 17.15 17.16 -17.59
CA PRO A 222 16.96 16.60 -16.24
C PRO A 222 16.89 15.07 -16.17
N SER A 223 16.68 14.39 -17.31
CA SER A 223 16.73 12.93 -17.40
C SER A 223 18.13 12.35 -17.64
N GLU A 224 19.18 13.17 -17.77
CA GLU A 224 20.55 12.76 -18.15
C GLU A 224 21.59 12.91 -17.02
N TRP A 225 21.14 13.16 -15.78
CA TRP A 225 21.97 13.31 -14.57
C TRP A 225 23.00 12.20 -14.32
N TRP A 226 22.83 11.04 -14.96
CA TRP A 226 23.69 9.86 -14.85
C TRP A 226 24.92 9.90 -15.77
N LYS A 227 24.91 10.72 -16.85
CA LYS A 227 26.01 10.80 -17.84
C LYS A 227 27.40 11.07 -17.22
N PRO A 228 27.57 11.92 -16.17
CA PRO A 228 28.86 12.14 -15.53
C PRO A 228 29.46 10.93 -14.80
N PHE A 229 28.71 9.84 -14.65
CA PHE A 229 29.10 8.66 -13.86
C PHE A 229 29.39 7.41 -14.69
N VAL A 230 28.99 7.37 -15.97
CA VAL A 230 29.12 6.19 -16.84
C VAL A 230 29.44 6.63 -18.27
N GLU A 231 30.55 6.16 -18.83
CA GLU A 231 30.82 6.35 -20.25
C GLU A 231 29.90 5.44 -21.09
N GLU A 232 29.46 5.88 -22.27
CA GLU A 232 28.42 5.17 -23.04
C GLU A 232 28.81 3.74 -23.42
N ARG A 233 30.10 3.48 -23.67
CA ARG A 233 30.67 2.14 -23.92
C ARG A 233 30.48 1.18 -22.72
N GLU A 234 30.46 1.70 -21.50
CA GLU A 234 30.38 0.91 -20.26
C GLU A 234 28.93 0.47 -19.97
N LEU A 235 27.93 1.17 -20.52
CA LEU A 235 26.52 0.76 -20.40
C LEU A 235 26.24 -0.62 -21.01
N ASN A 236 27.05 -1.07 -21.96
CA ASN A 236 27.01 -2.41 -22.58
C ASN A 236 27.82 -3.48 -21.80
N ASN A 237 28.30 -3.19 -20.57
CA ASN A 237 28.98 -4.18 -19.72
C ASN A 237 28.00 -4.90 -18.77
N VAL A 238 27.87 -6.23 -18.93
CA VAL A 238 26.99 -7.09 -18.13
C VAL A 238 27.33 -7.10 -16.64
N HIS A 239 28.61 -6.92 -16.28
CA HIS A 239 29.09 -6.95 -14.90
C HIS A 239 28.62 -5.75 -14.07
N HIS A 240 28.02 -4.73 -14.70
CA HIS A 240 27.40 -3.61 -13.99
C HIS A 240 26.01 -3.94 -13.40
N SER A 241 25.42 -5.11 -13.68
CA SER A 241 24.23 -5.60 -12.97
C SER A 241 24.37 -7.06 -12.51
N PRO A 242 24.54 -7.30 -11.20
CA PRO A 242 24.51 -8.64 -10.62
C PRO A 242 23.20 -9.39 -10.87
N LYS A 243 22.04 -8.70 -10.96
CA LYS A 243 20.75 -9.31 -11.33
C LYS A 243 20.79 -9.92 -12.73
N LEU A 244 21.28 -9.15 -13.72
CA LEU A 244 21.35 -9.60 -15.11
C LEU A 244 22.38 -10.71 -15.29
N LEU A 245 23.53 -10.58 -14.63
CA LEU A 245 24.60 -11.57 -14.60
C LEU A 245 24.12 -12.93 -14.04
N ILE A 246 23.33 -12.92 -12.95
CA ILE A 246 22.70 -14.12 -12.39
C ILE A 246 21.62 -14.70 -13.33
N LEU A 247 20.82 -13.86 -13.99
CA LEU A 247 19.83 -14.30 -14.98
C LEU A 247 20.50 -15.00 -16.18
N LEU A 248 21.60 -14.45 -16.71
CA LEU A 248 22.33 -15.04 -17.82
C LEU A 248 23.03 -16.35 -17.43
N ARG A 249 23.58 -16.44 -16.20
CA ARG A 249 24.13 -17.70 -15.69
C ARG A 249 23.04 -18.76 -15.48
N LEU A 250 21.87 -18.38 -14.96
CA LEU A 250 20.70 -19.27 -14.89
C LEU A 250 20.31 -19.77 -16.29
N LEU A 251 20.27 -18.91 -17.31
CA LEU A 251 19.96 -19.30 -18.69
C LEU A 251 20.97 -20.31 -19.25
N GLN A 252 22.27 -20.06 -19.09
CA GLN A 252 23.35 -20.94 -19.55
C GLN A 252 23.27 -22.33 -18.89
N GLN A 253 22.97 -22.38 -17.59
CA GLN A 253 22.79 -23.64 -16.86
C GLN A 253 21.47 -24.36 -17.20
N CYS A 254 20.40 -23.62 -17.52
CA CYS A 254 19.17 -24.19 -18.06
C CYS A 254 19.39 -24.82 -19.45
N GLU A 255 20.15 -24.16 -20.32
CA GLU A 255 20.51 -24.66 -21.66
C GLU A 255 21.32 -25.96 -21.57
N ALA A 256 22.28 -26.05 -20.64
CA ALA A 256 23.07 -27.26 -20.42
C ALA A 256 22.25 -28.49 -19.99
N ILE A 257 21.08 -28.29 -19.36
CA ILE A 257 20.15 -29.36 -18.94
C ILE A 257 18.98 -29.57 -19.94
N GLY A 258 18.70 -28.60 -20.81
CA GLY A 258 17.49 -28.59 -21.64
C GLY A 258 16.22 -28.23 -20.86
N ASP A 259 16.36 -27.45 -19.78
CA ASP A 259 15.25 -26.84 -19.05
C ASP A 259 14.83 -25.51 -19.72
N LYS A 260 13.54 -25.17 -19.66
CA LYS A 260 13.00 -23.92 -20.20
C LYS A 260 12.69 -22.92 -19.08
N LEU A 261 13.07 -21.65 -19.30
CA LEU A 261 12.98 -20.56 -18.34
C LEU A 261 11.88 -19.56 -18.73
N LEU A 262 11.09 -19.12 -17.76
CA LEU A 262 10.30 -17.88 -17.87
C LEU A 262 10.98 -16.76 -17.10
N VAL A 263 10.88 -15.52 -17.60
CA VAL A 263 11.24 -14.31 -16.86
C VAL A 263 10.05 -13.37 -16.82
N PHE A 264 9.64 -12.98 -15.62
CA PHE A 264 8.61 -11.98 -15.38
C PHE A 264 9.23 -10.68 -14.87
N SER A 265 8.86 -9.55 -15.50
CA SER A 265 9.15 -8.21 -15.01
C SER A 265 7.92 -7.31 -15.09
N GLN A 266 7.83 -6.35 -14.16
CA GLN A 266 6.81 -5.30 -14.17
C GLN A 266 7.16 -4.11 -15.08
N SER A 267 8.35 -4.09 -15.72
CA SER A 267 8.80 -2.99 -16.59
C SER A 267 9.09 -3.52 -17.99
N LEU A 268 8.69 -2.76 -19.01
CA LEU A 268 9.09 -3.05 -20.38
C LEU A 268 10.58 -2.74 -20.57
N GLN A 269 11.07 -1.60 -20.06
CA GLN A 269 12.50 -1.21 -20.08
C GLN A 269 13.41 -2.35 -19.58
N SER A 270 13.01 -3.04 -18.51
CA SER A 270 13.77 -4.18 -17.96
C SER A 270 13.75 -5.43 -18.86
N LEU A 271 12.72 -5.64 -19.67
CA LEU A 271 12.69 -6.69 -20.71
C LEU A 271 13.47 -6.26 -21.96
N ASP A 272 13.36 -4.98 -22.36
CA ASP A 272 14.09 -4.37 -23.48
C ASP A 272 15.61 -4.52 -23.26
N VAL A 273 16.10 -4.26 -22.03
CA VAL A 273 17.50 -4.48 -21.65
C VAL A 273 17.90 -5.96 -21.66
N ILE A 274 17.01 -6.89 -21.29
CA ILE A 274 17.32 -8.32 -21.39
C ILE A 274 17.46 -8.74 -22.87
N GLU A 275 16.57 -8.29 -23.77
CA GLU A 275 16.71 -8.55 -25.21
C GLU A 275 17.98 -7.90 -25.80
N HIS A 276 18.33 -6.68 -25.37
CA HIS A 276 19.58 -6.01 -25.77
C HIS A 276 20.81 -6.87 -25.43
N PHE A 277 20.95 -7.31 -24.18
CA PHE A 277 22.09 -8.14 -23.78
C PHE A 277 22.07 -9.54 -24.41
N LEU A 278 20.90 -10.13 -24.68
CA LEU A 278 20.82 -11.37 -25.47
C LEU A 278 21.32 -11.17 -26.91
N SER A 279 21.07 -10.00 -27.51
CA SER A 279 21.59 -9.65 -28.85
C SER A 279 23.10 -9.40 -28.87
N LEU A 280 23.66 -8.84 -27.79
CA LEU A 280 25.12 -8.73 -27.61
C LEU A 280 25.77 -10.10 -27.45
N VAL A 281 25.17 -11.02 -26.67
CA VAL A 281 25.66 -12.41 -26.54
C VAL A 281 25.60 -13.17 -27.87
N ASP A 282 24.54 -12.99 -28.65
CA ASP A 282 24.42 -13.57 -30.00
C ASP A 282 25.48 -13.00 -30.98
N SER A 283 25.79 -11.71 -30.87
CA SER A 283 26.84 -11.03 -31.66
C SER A 283 28.24 -11.50 -31.27
N ASN A 284 28.54 -11.58 -29.97
CA ASN A 284 29.78 -12.17 -29.41
C ASN A 284 29.97 -13.62 -29.90
N THR A 285 28.91 -14.42 -29.87
CA THR A 285 28.92 -15.83 -30.32
C THR A 285 29.22 -15.97 -31.82
N LYS A 286 28.82 -14.99 -32.63
CA LYS A 286 29.11 -14.94 -34.07
C LYS A 286 30.46 -14.31 -34.39
N ASN A 287 31.18 -13.78 -33.39
CA ASN A 287 32.40 -12.98 -33.52
C ASN A 287 32.20 -11.73 -34.39
N TYR A 288 31.03 -11.09 -34.29
CA TYR A 288 30.81 -9.76 -34.85
C TYR A 288 31.41 -8.69 -33.92
N GLU A 289 31.85 -7.58 -34.50
CA GLU A 289 32.30 -6.41 -33.74
C GLU A 289 31.10 -5.77 -33.01
N PHE A 290 31.22 -5.62 -31.69
CA PHE A 290 30.27 -4.91 -30.84
C PHE A 290 31.02 -4.17 -29.74
N GLU A 291 30.47 -3.06 -29.26
CA GLU A 291 31.02 -2.33 -28.12
C GLU A 291 30.36 -2.81 -26.82
N GLY A 292 31.15 -3.29 -25.86
CA GLY A 292 30.66 -3.74 -24.56
C GLY A 292 31.46 -4.91 -23.99
N ASP A 293 30.89 -5.55 -22.98
CA ASP A 293 31.47 -6.74 -22.34
C ASP A 293 30.32 -7.64 -21.86
N VAL A 294 30.32 -8.88 -22.35
CA VAL A 294 29.32 -9.91 -21.99
C VAL A 294 29.98 -11.13 -21.33
N GLY A 295 31.21 -11.01 -20.85
CA GLY A 295 31.93 -12.08 -20.14
C GLY A 295 32.10 -13.35 -20.99
N ASP A 296 31.94 -14.52 -20.34
CA ASP A 296 32.04 -15.83 -21.01
C ASP A 296 30.77 -16.26 -21.75
N PHE A 297 29.69 -15.47 -21.69
CA PHE A 297 28.39 -15.86 -22.23
C PHE A 297 28.40 -16.02 -23.76
N LYS A 298 27.92 -17.19 -24.20
CA LYS A 298 27.78 -17.59 -25.60
C LYS A 298 26.47 -18.36 -25.80
N GLY A 299 25.85 -18.18 -26.97
CA GLY A 299 24.57 -18.77 -27.37
C GLY A 299 23.96 -17.96 -28.52
N CYS A 300 23.18 -18.62 -29.39
CA CYS A 300 22.41 -17.93 -30.42
C CYS A 300 21.05 -17.51 -29.84
N TRP A 301 20.65 -16.25 -30.01
CA TRP A 301 19.44 -15.68 -29.40
C TRP A 301 18.60 -14.91 -30.43
N THR A 302 17.94 -15.65 -31.32
CA THR A 302 16.99 -15.08 -32.29
C THR A 302 15.58 -15.04 -31.68
N SER A 303 14.97 -13.85 -31.65
CA SER A 303 13.56 -13.68 -31.25
C SER A 303 12.62 -14.51 -32.14
N GLY A 304 11.58 -15.07 -31.54
CA GLY A 304 10.64 -15.97 -32.22
C GLY A 304 11.18 -17.38 -32.53
N LYS A 305 12.39 -17.73 -32.07
CA LYS A 305 13.00 -19.06 -32.26
C LYS A 305 13.67 -19.58 -30.99
N ASP A 306 14.62 -18.82 -30.45
CA ASP A 306 15.38 -19.15 -29.24
C ASP A 306 14.69 -18.65 -27.98
N TYR A 307 14.01 -17.50 -28.10
CA TYR A 307 13.17 -16.93 -27.07
C TYR A 307 11.91 -16.26 -27.65
N PHE A 308 10.92 -15.99 -26.79
CA PHE A 308 9.70 -15.25 -27.10
C PHE A 308 9.46 -14.10 -26.11
N ARG A 309 8.71 -13.07 -26.53
CA ARG A 309 8.28 -11.94 -25.71
C ARG A 309 6.75 -11.81 -25.72
N LEU A 310 6.15 -11.56 -24.55
CA LEU A 310 4.71 -11.30 -24.40
C LEU A 310 4.52 -10.07 -23.51
N ASP A 311 4.05 -8.98 -24.12
CA ASP A 311 3.64 -7.76 -23.42
C ASP A 311 2.24 -7.29 -23.85
N GLY A 312 1.95 -6.00 -23.75
CA GLY A 312 0.66 -5.40 -24.10
C GLY A 312 0.42 -5.21 -25.60
N SER A 313 1.48 -5.26 -26.43
CA SER A 313 1.39 -5.07 -27.89
C SER A 313 0.97 -6.34 -28.64
N CYS A 314 1.19 -7.52 -28.05
CA CYS A 314 1.00 -8.80 -28.72
C CYS A 314 -0.49 -9.16 -28.89
N SER A 315 -0.90 -9.49 -30.12
CA SER A 315 -2.27 -9.91 -30.43
C SER A 315 -2.65 -11.24 -29.75
N VAL A 316 -3.95 -11.57 -29.72
CA VAL A 316 -4.44 -12.82 -29.13
C VAL A 316 -3.92 -14.05 -29.89
N GLU A 317 -3.86 -13.94 -31.22
CA GLU A 317 -3.40 -14.97 -32.14
C GLU A 317 -1.88 -15.18 -32.01
N GLN A 318 -1.11 -14.09 -31.96
CA GLN A 318 0.34 -14.10 -31.70
C GLN A 318 0.64 -14.74 -30.34
N ARG A 319 -0.08 -14.33 -29.30
CA ARG A 319 0.02 -14.87 -27.94
C ARG A 319 -0.23 -16.38 -27.92
N GLU A 320 -1.28 -16.85 -28.57
CA GLU A 320 -1.60 -18.28 -28.64
C GLU A 320 -0.55 -19.06 -29.44
N ALA A 321 -0.07 -18.52 -30.56
CA ALA A 321 0.97 -19.12 -31.38
C ALA A 321 2.30 -19.28 -30.62
N MET A 322 2.75 -18.23 -29.92
CA MET A 322 3.97 -18.29 -29.09
C MET A 322 3.81 -19.29 -27.94
N CYS A 323 2.66 -19.31 -27.25
CA CYS A 323 2.38 -20.30 -26.20
C CYS A 323 2.38 -21.73 -26.75
N LYS A 324 1.84 -21.98 -27.95
CA LYS A 324 1.88 -23.30 -28.62
C LYS A 324 3.32 -23.71 -28.99
N GLN A 325 4.10 -22.80 -29.58
CA GLN A 325 5.49 -23.07 -30.00
C GLN A 325 6.44 -23.29 -28.82
N PHE A 326 6.27 -22.56 -27.72
CA PHE A 326 7.06 -22.72 -26.50
C PHE A 326 6.69 -23.99 -25.74
N ASN A 327 5.39 -24.31 -25.62
CA ASN A 327 4.93 -25.53 -24.95
C ASN A 327 5.25 -26.82 -25.71
N ASN A 328 5.65 -26.74 -26.98
CA ASN A 328 6.08 -27.93 -27.71
C ASN A 328 7.39 -28.50 -27.12
N ILE A 329 7.31 -29.73 -26.61
CA ILE A 329 8.44 -30.48 -26.02
C ILE A 329 9.49 -30.83 -27.09
N THR A 330 9.09 -31.03 -28.36
CA THR A 330 10.07 -31.30 -29.45
C THR A 330 10.86 -30.05 -29.85
N ASN A 331 10.42 -28.86 -29.44
CA ASN A 331 11.12 -27.62 -29.70
C ASN A 331 12.13 -27.34 -28.58
N LEU A 332 13.32 -27.94 -28.69
CA LEU A 332 14.45 -27.70 -27.79
C LEU A 332 15.12 -26.33 -27.99
N ARG A 333 14.84 -25.66 -29.12
CA ARG A 333 15.42 -24.34 -29.44
C ARG A 333 14.79 -23.22 -28.62
N ALA A 334 13.47 -23.27 -28.40
CA ALA A 334 12.77 -22.31 -27.55
C ALA A 334 13.10 -22.53 -26.06
N ARG A 335 14.12 -21.81 -25.56
CA ARG A 335 14.64 -21.91 -24.19
C ARG A 335 14.01 -20.90 -23.21
N LEU A 336 13.67 -19.71 -23.70
CA LEU A 336 13.29 -18.56 -22.86
C LEU A 336 11.94 -17.95 -23.25
N PHE A 337 11.16 -17.49 -22.28
CA PHE A 337 10.01 -16.62 -22.48
C PHE A 337 10.09 -15.38 -21.58
N LEU A 338 10.16 -14.19 -22.18
CA LEU A 338 10.06 -12.89 -21.52
C LEU A 338 8.59 -12.45 -21.42
N ILE A 339 8.09 -12.14 -20.23
CA ILE A 339 6.67 -11.86 -20.01
C ILE A 339 6.52 -10.61 -19.13
N SER A 340 5.78 -9.61 -19.61
CA SER A 340 5.39 -8.50 -18.74
C SER A 340 4.33 -8.97 -17.74
N THR A 341 4.55 -8.73 -16.45
CA THR A 341 3.71 -9.31 -15.38
C THR A 341 2.23 -8.90 -15.51
N ARG A 342 1.94 -7.72 -16.07
CA ARG A 342 0.56 -7.30 -16.37
C ARG A 342 -0.04 -8.12 -17.52
N ALA A 343 0.67 -8.31 -18.62
CA ALA A 343 0.15 -9.06 -19.78
C ALA A 343 0.05 -10.57 -19.53
N GLY A 344 0.93 -11.13 -18.69
CA GLY A 344 0.85 -12.50 -18.17
C GLY A 344 -0.25 -12.72 -17.10
N GLY A 345 -0.93 -11.66 -16.66
CA GLY A 345 -2.03 -11.72 -15.69
C GLY A 345 -3.28 -12.47 -16.17
N LEU A 346 -3.42 -12.73 -17.47
CA LEU A 346 -4.61 -13.35 -18.07
C LEU A 346 -4.31 -14.68 -18.79
N GLY A 347 -5.11 -15.71 -18.48
CA GLY A 347 -5.35 -16.90 -19.31
C GLY A 347 -4.22 -17.93 -19.49
N ILE A 348 -2.99 -17.51 -19.77
CA ILE A 348 -1.95 -18.37 -20.38
C ILE A 348 -1.54 -19.60 -19.55
N ASN A 349 -1.01 -20.61 -20.24
CA ASN A 349 -0.50 -21.87 -19.70
C ASN A 349 0.91 -22.13 -20.27
N LEU A 350 1.91 -22.37 -19.42
CA LEU A 350 3.33 -22.46 -19.81
C LEU A 350 4.06 -23.63 -19.11
N VAL A 351 3.36 -24.76 -18.93
CA VAL A 351 3.85 -25.98 -18.24
C VAL A 351 5.12 -26.63 -18.84
N ALA A 352 5.54 -26.26 -20.06
CA ALA A 352 6.82 -26.74 -20.60
C ALA A 352 8.06 -26.03 -20.00
N ALA A 353 7.86 -24.88 -19.34
CA ALA A 353 8.87 -24.35 -18.42
C ALA A 353 8.79 -25.09 -17.08
N ASN A 354 9.92 -25.18 -16.39
CA ASN A 354 10.00 -25.66 -15.01
C ASN A 354 10.80 -24.69 -14.12
N ARG A 355 11.32 -23.60 -14.69
CA ARG A 355 12.09 -22.57 -13.98
C ARG A 355 11.51 -21.20 -14.27
N VAL A 356 11.40 -20.36 -13.23
CA VAL A 356 10.78 -19.02 -13.32
C VAL A 356 11.63 -18.00 -12.58
N VAL A 357 12.02 -16.92 -13.25
CA VAL A 357 12.64 -15.74 -12.60
C VAL A 357 11.60 -14.65 -12.47
N ILE A 358 11.41 -14.15 -11.25
CA ILE A 358 10.75 -12.87 -10.97
C ILE A 358 11.89 -11.86 -10.83
N PHE A 359 12.10 -11.07 -11.87
CA PHE A 359 13.27 -10.19 -12.02
C PHE A 359 13.16 -8.91 -11.18
N ASP A 360 11.92 -8.47 -10.93
CA ASP A 360 11.59 -7.27 -10.17
C ASP A 360 10.45 -7.55 -9.17
N VAL A 361 10.54 -6.93 -7.99
CA VAL A 361 9.50 -7.00 -6.96
C VAL A 361 8.32 -6.06 -7.29
N SER A 362 7.10 -6.50 -6.97
CA SER A 362 5.88 -5.70 -7.17
C SER A 362 5.29 -5.14 -5.87
N TRP A 363 4.53 -4.04 -5.97
CA TRP A 363 3.76 -3.53 -4.82
C TRP A 363 2.56 -4.40 -4.40
N ASN A 364 2.19 -5.41 -5.20
CA ASN A 364 1.03 -6.28 -4.99
C ASN A 364 1.40 -7.75 -5.28
N PRO A 365 1.66 -8.58 -4.24
CA PRO A 365 2.16 -9.95 -4.39
C PRO A 365 1.21 -10.89 -5.17
N SER A 366 -0.06 -10.49 -5.34
CA SER A 366 -1.02 -11.21 -6.18
C SER A 366 -0.53 -11.38 -7.63
N HIS A 367 0.23 -10.42 -8.16
CA HIS A 367 0.79 -10.48 -9.52
C HIS A 367 1.85 -11.57 -9.64
N ASP A 368 2.82 -11.57 -8.73
CA ASP A 368 3.90 -12.56 -8.61
C ASP A 368 3.32 -13.98 -8.45
N THR A 369 2.31 -14.11 -7.59
CA THR A 369 1.56 -15.35 -7.35
C THR A 369 0.87 -15.84 -8.64
N GLN A 370 0.22 -14.94 -9.39
CA GLN A 370 -0.40 -15.29 -10.68
C GLN A 370 0.63 -15.75 -11.72
N SER A 371 1.81 -15.13 -11.77
CA SER A 371 2.91 -15.51 -12.65
C SER A 371 3.40 -16.94 -12.39
N ILE A 372 3.61 -17.31 -11.12
CA ILE A 372 4.09 -18.65 -10.73
C ILE A 372 3.06 -19.73 -11.13
N PHE A 373 1.77 -19.48 -10.89
CA PHE A 373 0.69 -20.40 -11.29
C PHE A 373 0.37 -20.38 -12.80
N ARG A 374 1.18 -19.70 -13.65
CA ARG A 374 1.23 -19.99 -15.10
C ARG A 374 2.00 -21.26 -15.44
N VAL A 375 2.91 -21.67 -14.56
CA VAL A 375 3.77 -22.86 -14.69
C VAL A 375 3.37 -23.95 -13.70
N TYR A 376 3.13 -23.59 -12.43
CA TYR A 376 2.76 -24.55 -11.39
C TYR A 376 1.27 -24.90 -11.46
N ARG A 377 0.92 -25.81 -12.37
CA ARG A 377 -0.46 -26.23 -12.66
C ARG A 377 -0.52 -27.59 -13.34
N PHE A 378 -1.71 -28.17 -13.46
CA PHE A 378 -1.94 -29.43 -14.17
C PHE A 378 -1.34 -29.39 -15.59
N GLY A 379 -0.58 -30.44 -15.92
CA GLY A 379 0.27 -30.52 -17.11
C GLY A 379 1.77 -30.41 -16.80
N GLN A 380 2.15 -29.90 -15.62
CA GLN A 380 3.55 -29.93 -15.16
C GLN A 380 3.99 -31.34 -14.78
N ILE A 381 5.21 -31.71 -15.16
CA ILE A 381 5.82 -33.03 -14.92
C ILE A 381 7.21 -32.96 -14.27
N LYS A 382 7.89 -31.80 -14.30
CA LYS A 382 9.17 -31.55 -13.62
C LYS A 382 8.96 -30.78 -12.31
N PRO A 383 9.84 -30.93 -11.30
CA PRO A 383 9.93 -30.00 -10.17
C PRO A 383 10.04 -28.54 -10.64
N CYS A 384 9.33 -27.64 -9.96
CA CYS A 384 9.34 -26.22 -10.29
C CYS A 384 10.26 -25.42 -9.36
N TYR A 385 11.16 -24.63 -9.96
CA TYR A 385 12.07 -23.75 -9.23
C TYR A 385 11.80 -22.29 -9.61
N ILE A 386 11.53 -21.45 -8.61
CA ILE A 386 11.25 -20.03 -8.78
C ILE A 386 12.38 -19.24 -8.10
N TYR A 387 12.87 -18.19 -8.75
CA TYR A 387 13.89 -17.28 -8.22
C TYR A 387 13.35 -15.85 -8.20
N ARG A 388 13.24 -15.25 -7.03
CA ARG A 388 12.86 -13.83 -6.82
C ARG A 388 14.15 -13.04 -6.61
N LEU A 389 14.56 -12.23 -7.58
CA LEU A 389 15.83 -11.48 -7.52
C LEU A 389 15.61 -10.11 -6.87
N ILE A 390 16.28 -9.87 -5.73
CA ILE A 390 16.13 -8.65 -4.93
C ILE A 390 17.47 -7.94 -4.78
N ALA A 391 17.53 -6.66 -5.15
CA ALA A 391 18.67 -5.80 -4.84
C ALA A 391 18.71 -5.48 -3.34
N MET A 392 19.67 -6.09 -2.63
CA MET A 392 19.82 -5.95 -1.19
C MET A 392 20.15 -4.51 -0.78
N GLY A 393 19.61 -4.07 0.36
CA GLY A 393 19.90 -2.74 0.91
C GLY A 393 19.31 -1.59 0.10
N THR A 394 18.39 -1.87 -0.83
CA THR A 394 17.67 -0.88 -1.64
C THR A 394 16.20 -0.78 -1.24
N MET A 395 15.50 0.22 -1.79
CA MET A 395 14.05 0.34 -1.69
C MET A 395 13.32 -0.92 -2.19
N GLU A 396 13.89 -1.70 -3.12
CA GLU A 396 13.27 -2.96 -3.61
C GLU A 396 13.07 -3.99 -2.50
N GLN A 397 14.08 -4.15 -1.64
CA GLN A 397 14.00 -5.01 -0.47
C GLN A 397 12.84 -4.57 0.45
N LYS A 398 12.70 -3.26 0.71
CA LYS A 398 11.59 -2.70 1.49
C LYS A 398 10.22 -2.95 0.85
N VAL A 399 10.13 -2.96 -0.49
CA VAL A 399 8.88 -3.34 -1.19
C VAL A 399 8.58 -4.84 -1.02
N TYR A 400 9.58 -5.72 -1.03
CA TYR A 400 9.40 -7.16 -0.79
C TYR A 400 8.99 -7.46 0.66
N GLU A 401 9.62 -6.84 1.65
CA GLU A 401 9.23 -7.00 3.06
C GLU A 401 7.77 -6.58 3.27
N ARG A 402 7.32 -5.51 2.57
CA ARG A 402 5.91 -5.12 2.48
C ARG A 402 5.02 -6.09 1.69
N GLN A 403 5.52 -6.84 0.71
CA GLN A 403 4.76 -7.92 0.06
C GLN A 403 4.48 -9.05 1.06
N VAL A 404 5.51 -9.52 1.77
CA VAL A 404 5.40 -10.63 2.74
C VAL A 404 4.43 -10.26 3.86
N ALA A 405 4.52 -9.05 4.42
CA ALA A 405 3.56 -8.57 5.43
C ALA A 405 2.10 -8.56 4.92
N LYS A 406 1.86 -8.19 3.65
CA LYS A 406 0.53 -8.28 3.02
C LYS A 406 0.07 -9.72 2.81
N GLN A 407 0.95 -10.64 2.41
CA GLN A 407 0.62 -12.07 2.27
C GLN A 407 0.29 -12.69 3.63
N ALA A 408 1.10 -12.42 4.67
CA ALA A 408 0.84 -12.87 6.03
C ALA A 408 -0.50 -12.33 6.57
N THR A 409 -0.81 -11.05 6.31
CA THR A 409 -2.14 -10.47 6.62
C THR A 409 -3.27 -11.25 5.94
N ALA A 410 -3.15 -11.49 4.63
CA ALA A 410 -4.19 -12.17 3.86
C ALA A 410 -4.41 -13.61 4.33
N LYS A 411 -3.34 -14.34 4.63
CA LYS A 411 -3.39 -15.69 5.22
C LYS A 411 -4.02 -15.69 6.62
N ARG A 412 -3.62 -14.77 7.51
CA ARG A 412 -4.15 -14.66 8.89
C ARG A 412 -5.64 -14.28 8.95
N VAL A 413 -6.14 -13.52 7.98
CA VAL A 413 -7.54 -13.05 7.92
C VAL A 413 -8.47 -14.01 7.17
N ILE A 414 -7.98 -14.70 6.14
CA ILE A 414 -8.83 -15.48 5.20
C ILE A 414 -8.63 -16.99 5.35
N ASP A 415 -7.45 -17.44 5.79
CA ASP A 415 -7.12 -18.87 5.96
C ASP A 415 -6.93 -19.26 7.44
N GLU A 416 -7.22 -18.33 8.37
CA GLU A 416 -7.01 -18.39 9.84
C GLU A 416 -5.57 -18.73 10.32
N GLN A 417 -4.57 -18.67 9.43
CA GLN A 417 -3.19 -19.06 9.73
C GLN A 417 -2.48 -18.06 10.65
N GLN A 418 -1.95 -18.52 11.78
CA GLN A 418 -0.94 -17.76 12.53
C GLN A 418 0.42 -17.93 11.86
N ILE A 419 1.09 -16.81 11.60
CA ILE A 419 2.35 -16.72 10.85
C ILE A 419 3.26 -15.82 11.67
N SER A 420 4.53 -16.19 11.71
CA SER A 420 5.61 -15.48 12.38
C SER A 420 5.71 -14.01 12.00
N ARG A 421 6.10 -13.18 12.97
CA ARG A 421 6.23 -11.72 12.82
C ARG A 421 7.70 -11.41 12.53
N HIS A 422 8.00 -11.08 11.27
CA HIS A 422 9.38 -10.92 10.79
C HIS A 422 9.89 -9.47 10.70
N TYR A 423 9.00 -8.47 10.83
CA TYR A 423 9.35 -7.07 10.53
C TYR A 423 8.73 -6.08 11.55
N ASN A 424 9.46 -4.99 11.81
CA ASN A 424 9.07 -3.86 12.65
C ASN A 424 8.18 -2.88 11.87
N GLN A 425 7.25 -2.20 12.54
CA GLN A 425 6.41 -1.17 11.91
C GLN A 425 7.25 -0.05 11.27
N THR A 426 8.29 0.40 11.96
CA THR A 426 9.17 1.51 11.54
C THR A 426 9.98 1.12 10.30
N ASP A 427 10.63 -0.04 10.35
CA ASP A 427 11.47 -0.56 9.26
C ASP A 427 10.66 -0.81 7.98
N LEU A 428 9.39 -1.17 8.10
CA LEU A 428 8.46 -1.26 6.98
C LEU A 428 8.00 0.10 6.48
N MET A 429 7.82 1.09 7.36
CA MET A 429 7.40 2.45 6.95
C MET A 429 8.52 3.20 6.20
N GLU A 430 9.77 2.99 6.57
CA GLU A 430 10.92 3.65 5.96
C GLU A 430 11.35 3.01 4.63
N LEU A 431 11.04 3.69 3.52
CA LEU A 431 11.41 3.26 2.16
C LEU A 431 12.75 3.84 1.65
N TYR A 432 13.24 4.90 2.28
CA TYR A 432 14.38 5.69 1.80
C TYR A 432 15.69 5.37 2.53
N SER A 433 15.67 4.58 3.61
CA SER A 433 16.89 4.03 4.17
C SER A 433 17.49 2.99 3.23
N TYR A 434 18.82 2.95 3.18
CA TYR A 434 19.58 2.08 2.29
C TYR A 434 20.88 1.64 2.94
N GLU A 435 21.32 0.43 2.61
CA GLU A 435 22.56 -0.18 3.10
C GLU A 435 23.31 -0.82 1.92
N LEU A 436 23.95 0.04 1.11
CA LEU A 436 24.59 -0.35 -0.16
C LEU A 436 25.79 -1.31 0.02
N LYS A 437 26.32 -1.39 1.23
CA LYS A 437 27.37 -2.34 1.65
C LYS A 437 26.92 -2.94 2.99
N PRO A 438 26.77 -4.28 3.09
CA PRO A 438 26.33 -4.91 4.33
C PRO A 438 27.35 -4.67 5.44
N SER A 439 26.86 -4.19 6.58
CA SER A 439 27.60 -4.12 7.85
C SER A 439 27.69 -5.48 8.56
N THR A 440 26.82 -6.42 8.19
CA THR A 440 26.74 -7.78 8.74
C THR A 440 27.60 -8.77 7.95
N GLU A 441 28.21 -9.72 8.66
CA GLU A 441 28.91 -10.84 8.04
C GLU A 441 27.94 -11.76 7.28
N ARG A 442 28.44 -12.44 6.24
CA ARG A 442 27.67 -13.36 5.42
C ARG A 442 27.35 -14.64 6.20
N GLU A 443 26.08 -14.86 6.51
CA GLU A 443 25.59 -16.15 7.00
C GLU A 443 25.91 -17.28 6.00
N MET A 444 26.35 -18.45 6.48
CA MET A 444 26.58 -19.59 5.61
C MET A 444 25.24 -20.03 4.98
N PRO A 445 25.09 -20.02 3.64
CA PRO A 445 23.84 -20.40 3.01
C PRO A 445 23.55 -21.89 3.24
N ILE A 446 22.29 -22.20 3.52
CA ILE A 446 21.78 -23.57 3.50
C ILE A 446 21.98 -24.16 2.09
N LEU A 447 22.13 -25.47 1.94
CA LEU A 447 22.21 -26.11 0.62
C LEU A 447 20.82 -26.08 -0.06
N PRO A 448 20.64 -25.48 -1.25
CA PRO A 448 19.36 -25.51 -1.94
C PRO A 448 18.97 -26.90 -2.42
N LYS A 449 17.67 -27.14 -2.55
CA LYS A 449 17.11 -28.36 -3.17
C LYS A 449 17.29 -28.36 -4.70
N ASP A 450 17.59 -27.21 -5.30
CA ASP A 450 17.99 -27.09 -6.70
C ASP A 450 19.51 -27.14 -6.86
N ARG A 451 19.98 -28.14 -7.62
CA ARG A 451 21.40 -28.31 -7.92
C ARG A 451 21.98 -27.13 -8.69
N LEU A 452 21.27 -26.57 -9.68
CA LEU A 452 21.80 -25.46 -10.48
C LEU A 452 22.05 -24.21 -9.62
N PHE A 453 21.11 -23.89 -8.73
CA PHE A 453 21.27 -22.78 -7.81
C PHE A 453 22.39 -23.02 -6.78
N ALA A 454 22.60 -24.26 -6.33
CA ALA A 454 23.74 -24.60 -5.47
C ALA A 454 25.10 -24.38 -6.19
N GLU A 455 25.21 -24.72 -7.47
CA GLU A 455 26.40 -24.49 -8.28
C GLU A 455 26.63 -22.97 -8.49
N ILE A 456 25.58 -22.21 -8.82
CA ILE A 456 25.63 -20.74 -9.00
C ILE A 456 26.00 -20.01 -7.68
N LEU A 457 25.47 -20.44 -6.53
CA LEU A 457 25.84 -19.89 -5.22
C LEU A 457 27.33 -20.08 -4.89
N THR A 458 27.91 -21.19 -5.35
CA THR A 458 29.33 -21.52 -5.12
C THR A 458 30.24 -20.70 -6.03
N GLU A 459 29.86 -20.55 -7.30
CA GLU A 459 30.63 -19.83 -8.32
C GLU A 459 30.57 -18.31 -8.17
N HIS A 460 29.39 -17.78 -7.82
CA HIS A 460 29.11 -16.34 -7.77
C HIS A 460 28.84 -15.85 -6.34
N GLU A 461 29.55 -16.40 -5.36
CA GLU A 461 29.41 -16.09 -3.93
C GLU A 461 29.35 -14.57 -3.66
N LYS A 462 30.23 -13.78 -4.31
CA LYS A 462 30.32 -12.31 -4.14
C LYS A 462 29.09 -11.54 -4.64
N LEU A 463 28.28 -12.13 -5.51
CA LEU A 463 27.08 -11.51 -6.10
C LEU A 463 25.82 -11.80 -5.28
N ILE A 464 25.71 -13.00 -4.72
CA ILE A 464 24.55 -13.42 -3.91
C ILE A 464 24.94 -13.36 -2.44
N PHE A 465 24.44 -12.38 -1.71
CA PHE A 465 24.74 -12.21 -0.28
C PHE A 465 24.08 -13.30 0.58
N LYS A 466 22.76 -13.50 0.40
CA LYS A 466 21.99 -14.55 1.09
C LYS A 466 20.79 -14.99 0.28
N TYR A 467 20.17 -16.09 0.69
CA TYR A 467 18.86 -16.51 0.17
C TYR A 467 18.01 -17.18 1.26
N HIS A 468 16.69 -17.25 1.05
CA HIS A 468 15.77 -18.08 1.84
C HIS A 468 14.66 -18.68 0.95
N GLU A 469 13.90 -19.65 1.46
CA GLU A 469 12.69 -20.14 0.79
C GLU A 469 11.48 -19.23 1.12
N HIS A 470 10.77 -18.72 0.11
CA HIS A 470 9.68 -17.74 0.27
C HIS A 470 8.50 -18.28 1.09
N ASP A 471 8.15 -19.56 0.87
CA ASP A 471 7.05 -20.21 1.57
C ASP A 471 7.29 -20.25 3.10
N SER A 472 8.55 -20.32 3.55
CA SER A 472 8.92 -20.39 4.98
C SER A 472 8.76 -19.08 5.76
N LEU A 473 8.65 -17.92 5.09
CA LEU A 473 8.19 -16.68 5.74
C LEU A 473 6.65 -16.62 5.90
N LEU A 474 5.95 -17.65 5.43
CA LEU A 474 4.49 -17.75 5.38
C LEU A 474 4.00 -19.14 5.87
N GLU A 475 4.85 -19.89 6.58
CA GLU A 475 4.51 -21.14 7.26
C GLU A 475 3.60 -20.87 8.48
N GLN A 476 2.80 -21.87 8.87
CA GLN A 476 1.85 -21.72 9.98
C GLN A 476 2.47 -22.17 11.30
N GLU A 477 2.54 -21.27 12.27
CA GLU A 477 2.96 -21.57 13.63
C GLU A 477 1.79 -22.16 14.42
N GLU A 478 1.64 -23.50 14.40
CA GLU A 478 0.49 -24.18 15.00
C GLU A 478 0.29 -23.87 16.49
N HIS A 479 1.38 -23.61 17.21
CA HIS A 479 1.39 -23.26 18.64
C HIS A 479 0.93 -21.83 18.94
N GLU A 480 0.91 -20.92 17.95
CA GLU A 480 0.39 -19.56 18.09
C GLU A 480 -1.15 -19.51 17.92
N ASN A 481 -1.80 -20.59 17.47
CA ASN A 481 -3.25 -20.66 17.24
C ASN A 481 -4.08 -20.46 18.52
N LEU A 482 -5.24 -19.80 18.41
CA LEU A 482 -6.19 -19.64 19.51
C LEU A 482 -6.82 -20.99 19.91
N THR A 483 -6.88 -21.26 21.21
CA THR A 483 -7.64 -22.39 21.78
C THR A 483 -9.15 -22.23 21.52
N GLU A 484 -9.92 -23.32 21.68
CA GLU A 484 -11.38 -23.23 21.59
C GLU A 484 -11.99 -22.28 22.64
N GLU A 485 -11.38 -22.16 23.82
CA GLU A 485 -11.89 -21.31 24.89
C GLU A 485 -11.67 -19.83 24.56
N GLU A 486 -10.50 -19.47 24.02
CA GLU A 486 -10.23 -18.11 23.54
C GLU A 486 -11.05 -17.75 22.30
N ARG A 487 -11.34 -18.70 21.41
CA ARG A 487 -12.28 -18.50 20.29
C ARG A 487 -13.70 -18.20 20.79
N LYS A 488 -14.14 -18.86 21.88
CA LYS A 488 -15.43 -18.64 22.52
C LYS A 488 -15.48 -17.29 23.26
N SER A 489 -14.43 -16.92 24.00
CA SER A 489 -14.37 -15.62 24.70
C SER A 489 -14.31 -14.44 23.71
N ALA A 490 -13.47 -14.53 22.67
CA ALA A 490 -13.38 -13.50 21.62
C ALA A 490 -14.74 -13.23 20.95
N TRP A 491 -15.53 -14.28 20.70
CA TRP A 491 -16.87 -14.14 20.14
C TRP A 491 -17.86 -13.47 21.13
N ALA A 492 -17.83 -13.88 22.40
CA ALA A 492 -18.67 -13.27 23.45
C ALA A 492 -18.34 -11.79 23.69
N GLU A 493 -17.05 -11.41 23.68
CA GLU A 493 -16.62 -10.01 23.76
C GLU A 493 -17.15 -9.18 22.59
N TYR A 494 -17.11 -9.73 21.37
CA TYR A 494 -17.62 -9.08 20.16
C TYR A 494 -19.14 -8.87 20.20
N GLU A 495 -19.91 -9.87 20.64
CA GLU A 495 -21.36 -9.73 20.81
C GLU A 495 -21.71 -8.71 21.91
N ALA A 496 -20.95 -8.68 23.00
CA ALA A 496 -21.10 -7.67 24.05
C ALA A 496 -20.70 -6.25 23.58
N GLU A 497 -19.69 -6.10 22.73
CA GLU A 497 -19.33 -4.81 22.10
C GLU A 497 -20.44 -4.33 21.15
N LYS A 498 -20.94 -5.21 20.29
CA LYS A 498 -22.05 -4.94 19.36
C LYS A 498 -23.29 -4.47 20.11
N THR A 499 -23.65 -5.18 21.19
CA THR A 499 -24.80 -4.86 22.06
C THR A 499 -24.63 -3.50 22.74
N ARG A 500 -23.44 -3.21 23.29
CA ARG A 500 -23.13 -1.90 23.90
C ARG A 500 -23.24 -0.74 22.89
N THR A 501 -22.79 -0.92 21.64
CA THR A 501 -22.98 0.14 20.62
C THR A 501 -24.45 0.36 20.25
N VAL A 502 -25.29 -0.68 20.20
CA VAL A 502 -26.73 -0.52 19.99
C VAL A 502 -27.37 0.24 21.15
N GLN A 503 -27.09 -0.15 22.40
CA GLN A 503 -27.61 0.52 23.60
C GLN A 503 -27.24 2.00 23.64
N ALA A 504 -25.96 2.35 23.42
CA ALA A 504 -25.51 3.75 23.35
C ALA A 504 -26.24 4.55 22.26
N SER A 505 -26.51 3.95 21.09
CA SER A 505 -27.28 4.62 20.03
C SER A 505 -28.76 4.86 20.41
N GLN A 506 -29.37 3.94 21.16
CA GLN A 506 -30.74 4.13 21.68
C GLN A 506 -30.78 5.23 22.75
N TYR A 507 -29.82 5.31 23.67
CA TYR A 507 -29.73 6.41 24.65
C TYR A 507 -29.68 7.79 23.97
N MET A 508 -28.87 7.97 22.91
CA MET A 508 -28.83 9.24 22.17
C MET A 508 -30.11 9.53 21.36
N SER A 509 -30.95 8.52 21.06
CA SER A 509 -32.28 8.75 20.47
C SER A 509 -33.28 9.29 21.48
N TYR A 510 -33.16 8.93 22.77
CA TYR A 510 -33.93 9.55 23.86
C TYR A 510 -33.45 10.97 24.14
N ASP A 511 -32.14 11.19 24.20
CA ASP A 511 -31.51 12.50 24.39
C ASP A 511 -32.05 13.54 23.37
N ARG A 512 -32.05 13.17 22.08
CA ARG A 512 -32.53 14.02 20.97
C ARG A 512 -34.06 14.27 20.97
N ASN A 513 -34.85 13.41 21.62
CA ASN A 513 -36.30 13.58 21.75
C ASN A 513 -36.68 14.31 23.04
N ALA A 514 -35.88 14.21 24.10
CA ALA A 514 -36.07 14.91 25.36
C ALA A 514 -35.63 16.39 25.26
N PHE A 515 -34.46 16.63 24.66
CA PHE A 515 -33.92 17.98 24.43
C PHE A 515 -34.19 18.44 22.99
N GLY A 516 -35.32 19.13 22.81
CA GLY A 516 -35.64 19.80 21.54
C GLY A 516 -34.56 20.82 21.12
N ASN A 517 -34.58 21.21 19.84
CA ASN A 517 -33.58 22.05 19.15
C ASN A 517 -33.08 23.32 19.89
N GLN A 518 -33.80 23.79 20.90
CA GLN A 518 -33.51 25.02 21.64
C GLN A 518 -32.24 24.94 22.52
N VAL A 519 -31.84 23.74 22.99
CA VAL A 519 -30.61 23.55 23.80
C VAL A 519 -29.37 23.35 22.92
N MET A 520 -29.53 22.69 21.76
CA MET A 520 -28.46 22.51 20.76
C MET A 520 -27.94 23.82 20.15
N GLY A 521 -28.64 24.94 20.32
CA GLY A 521 -28.16 26.25 19.86
C GLY A 521 -26.89 26.76 20.56
N GLN A 522 -26.54 26.23 21.74
CA GLN A 522 -25.41 26.68 22.55
C GLN A 522 -24.18 25.75 22.50
N PHE A 523 -24.34 24.54 21.92
CA PHE A 523 -23.27 23.56 21.76
C PHE A 523 -23.16 23.13 20.29
N GLY A 524 -22.04 23.47 19.65
CA GLY A 524 -21.88 23.34 18.19
C GLY A 524 -22.05 21.92 17.64
N ASN A 525 -22.64 21.81 16.44
CA ASN A 525 -22.97 20.57 15.70
C ASN A 525 -21.98 19.39 15.90
N ALA A 526 -22.27 18.53 16.87
CA ALA A 526 -21.40 17.43 17.28
C ALA A 526 -21.55 16.17 16.40
N SER A 527 -21.18 16.27 15.12
CA SER A 527 -21.16 15.14 14.16
C SER A 527 -19.95 14.20 14.41
N GLY A 528 -19.83 13.70 15.63
CA GLY A 528 -18.68 12.95 16.15
C GLY A 528 -18.98 11.47 16.46
N SER A 529 -17.94 10.72 16.79
CA SER A 529 -18.06 9.35 17.32
C SER A 529 -18.42 9.38 18.80
N VAL A 530 -19.16 8.38 19.29
CA VAL A 530 -19.42 8.16 20.72
C VAL A 530 -18.10 8.13 21.52
N THR A 531 -17.03 7.62 20.90
CA THR A 531 -15.69 7.51 21.49
C THR A 531 -14.92 8.83 21.61
N SER A 532 -15.34 9.91 20.94
CA SER A 532 -14.60 11.19 20.92
C SER A 532 -15.24 12.30 21.74
N ASN A 533 -16.57 12.25 21.98
CA ASN A 533 -17.28 13.32 22.66
C ASN A 533 -17.12 13.21 24.19
N LYS A 534 -16.74 14.32 24.84
CA LYS A 534 -16.68 14.46 26.30
C LYS A 534 -17.77 15.41 26.80
N ILE A 535 -18.41 15.05 27.90
CA ILE A 535 -19.40 15.87 28.62
C ILE A 535 -18.95 15.90 30.08
N PHE A 536 -18.75 17.10 30.64
CA PHE A 536 -18.22 17.31 31.99
C PHE A 536 -16.93 16.50 32.30
N GLY A 537 -16.01 16.43 31.34
CA GLY A 537 -14.73 15.67 31.46
C GLY A 537 -14.84 14.15 31.28
N PHE A 538 -16.02 13.56 31.49
CA PHE A 538 -16.30 12.16 31.18
C PHE A 538 -16.46 11.94 29.67
N ARG A 539 -16.06 10.77 29.15
CA ARG A 539 -16.43 10.34 27.79
C ARG A 539 -17.91 9.92 27.79
N SER A 540 -18.64 10.15 26.68
CA SER A 540 -20.11 10.01 26.66
C SER A 540 -20.63 8.60 27.04
N ASP A 541 -19.91 7.55 26.69
CA ASP A 541 -20.11 6.15 27.11
C ASP A 541 -19.94 5.98 28.64
N ILE A 542 -18.86 6.51 29.20
CA ILE A 542 -18.54 6.45 30.64
C ILE A 542 -19.58 7.22 31.45
N LEU A 543 -19.98 8.42 31.00
CA LEU A 543 -21.00 9.22 31.69
C LEU A 543 -22.34 8.47 31.77
N LEU A 544 -22.79 7.85 30.66
CA LEU A 544 -24.01 7.05 30.64
C LEU A 544 -23.90 5.82 31.56
N GLN A 545 -22.73 5.17 31.64
CA GLN A 545 -22.50 4.06 32.58
C GLN A 545 -22.58 4.52 34.04
N LEU A 546 -21.96 5.65 34.39
CA LEU A 546 -22.00 6.22 35.74
C LEU A 546 -23.41 6.64 36.16
N LEU A 547 -24.17 7.27 35.24
CA LEU A 547 -25.57 7.63 35.47
C LEU A 547 -26.42 6.39 35.71
N ASN A 548 -26.26 5.34 34.90
CA ASN A 548 -26.97 4.07 35.07
C ASN A 548 -26.64 3.40 36.43
N MET A 549 -25.37 3.40 36.83
CA MET A 549 -24.93 2.92 38.15
C MET A 549 -25.48 3.77 39.31
N LYS A 550 -25.53 5.10 39.17
CA LYS A 550 -26.08 6.03 40.16
C LYS A 550 -27.59 5.82 40.35
N ILE A 551 -28.36 5.78 39.26
CA ILE A 551 -29.81 5.52 39.30
C ILE A 551 -30.09 4.13 39.88
N SER A 552 -29.33 3.10 39.50
CA SER A 552 -29.49 1.74 40.05
C SER A 552 -29.16 1.66 41.55
N LYS A 553 -28.26 2.52 42.05
CA LYS A 553 -27.91 2.63 43.47
C LYS A 553 -28.99 3.38 44.26
N ASP A 554 -29.54 4.45 43.69
CA ASP A 554 -30.59 5.27 44.29
C ASP A 554 -31.98 4.60 44.25
N HIS A 555 -32.21 3.71 43.28
CA HIS A 555 -33.48 3.02 43.02
C HIS A 555 -33.30 1.52 42.76
N GLN A 556 -32.94 0.77 43.81
CA GLN A 556 -32.65 -0.68 43.75
C GLN A 556 -33.83 -1.56 43.32
N GLU A 557 -35.06 -1.04 43.33
CA GLU A 557 -36.29 -1.76 42.97
C GLU A 557 -36.63 -1.68 41.46
N LEU A 558 -35.92 -0.87 40.67
CA LEU A 558 -36.23 -0.64 39.26
C LEU A 558 -35.56 -1.65 38.32
N ASN A 559 -36.32 -2.17 37.36
CA ASN A 559 -35.76 -2.97 36.28
C ASN A 559 -34.87 -2.10 35.37
N GLN A 560 -33.88 -2.73 34.73
CA GLN A 560 -32.91 -2.02 33.88
C GLN A 560 -33.58 -1.11 32.82
N ASN A 561 -34.67 -1.55 32.19
CA ASN A 561 -35.44 -0.75 31.23
C ASN A 561 -36.13 0.49 31.85
N GLN A 562 -36.46 0.48 33.15
CA GLN A 562 -36.98 1.64 33.87
C GLN A 562 -35.83 2.60 34.25
N VAL A 563 -34.67 2.05 34.64
CA VAL A 563 -33.43 2.82 34.84
C VAL A 563 -33.03 3.56 33.55
N ILE A 564 -33.17 2.94 32.37
CA ILE A 564 -32.94 3.61 31.06
C ILE A 564 -33.78 4.89 30.93
N GLN A 565 -35.06 4.87 31.33
CA GLN A 565 -35.97 6.02 31.18
C GLN A 565 -35.67 7.17 32.15
N LEU A 566 -34.94 6.94 33.24
CA LEU A 566 -34.55 7.96 34.21
C LEU A 566 -33.19 8.63 33.90
N VAL A 567 -32.42 8.11 32.93
CA VAL A 567 -31.14 8.73 32.53
C VAL A 567 -31.30 10.18 32.05
N PRO A 568 -32.31 10.57 31.24
CA PRO A 568 -32.48 11.96 30.81
C PRO A 568 -32.80 12.93 31.95
N THR A 569 -33.63 12.52 32.94
CA THR A 569 -33.96 13.36 34.10
C THR A 569 -32.76 13.54 35.03
N TYR A 570 -32.00 12.47 35.27
CA TYR A 570 -30.73 12.55 36.02
C TYR A 570 -29.66 13.38 35.28
N LEU A 571 -29.58 13.29 33.95
CA LEU A 571 -28.69 14.15 33.15
C LEU A 571 -29.11 15.63 33.28
N GLN A 572 -30.42 15.93 33.20
CA GLN A 572 -30.94 17.29 33.38
C GLN A 572 -30.66 17.83 34.79
N GLN A 573 -30.76 17.00 35.83
CA GLN A 573 -30.36 17.35 37.19
C GLN A 573 -28.87 17.71 37.26
N LEU A 574 -27.98 16.90 36.68
CA LEU A 574 -26.54 17.17 36.64
C LEU A 574 -26.21 18.52 35.96
N TYR A 575 -26.90 18.85 34.86
CA TYR A 575 -26.78 20.16 34.21
C TYR A 575 -27.23 21.31 35.11
N ASN A 576 -28.36 21.16 35.82
CA ASN A 576 -28.88 22.17 36.73
C ASN A 576 -27.95 22.38 37.95
N GLU A 577 -27.46 21.30 38.56
CA GLU A 577 -26.49 21.34 39.67
C GLU A 577 -25.19 22.05 39.28
N MET A 578 -24.63 21.72 38.11
CA MET A 578 -23.41 22.38 37.62
C MET A 578 -23.61 23.85 37.23
N ASN A 579 -24.79 24.24 36.74
CA ASN A 579 -25.12 25.64 36.46
C ASN A 579 -25.40 26.45 37.73
N ASN A 580 -25.93 25.81 38.78
CA ASN A 580 -26.23 26.43 40.08
C ASN A 580 -25.03 26.44 41.04
N GLY A 581 -23.92 25.78 40.68
CA GLY A 581 -22.67 25.80 41.45
C GLY A 581 -22.60 24.82 42.63
N ASP A 582 -23.51 23.84 42.72
CA ASP A 582 -23.49 22.79 43.75
C ASP A 582 -23.25 21.40 43.14
N PRO A 583 -21.98 20.95 43.01
CA PRO A 583 -21.63 19.74 42.27
C PRO A 583 -21.78 18.46 43.12
N THR A 584 -22.95 18.22 43.72
CA THR A 584 -23.17 17.04 44.59
C THR A 584 -23.25 15.75 43.77
N MET A 585 -24.12 15.67 42.75
CA MET A 585 -24.21 14.52 41.86
C MET A 585 -22.93 14.31 41.05
N TYR A 586 -22.23 15.39 40.65
CA TYR A 586 -20.94 15.29 39.95
C TYR A 586 -19.86 14.64 40.82
N LYS A 587 -19.79 14.95 42.12
CA LYS A 587 -18.91 14.25 43.08
C LYS A 587 -19.27 12.78 43.24
N ASP A 588 -20.57 12.45 43.28
CA ASP A 588 -21.05 11.07 43.36
C ASP A 588 -20.67 10.27 42.10
N LEU A 589 -20.74 10.87 40.91
CA LEU A 589 -20.28 10.26 39.65
C LEU A 589 -18.75 10.07 39.62
N LEU A 590 -17.97 11.02 40.16
CA LEU A 590 -16.52 10.85 40.33
C LEU A 590 -16.17 9.71 41.30
N ASN A 591 -16.92 9.57 42.41
CA ASN A 591 -16.76 8.48 43.38
C ASN A 591 -17.18 7.11 42.80
N LEU A 592 -18.14 7.07 41.88
CA LEU A 592 -18.45 5.86 41.13
C LEU A 592 -17.38 5.56 40.07
N HIS A 593 -16.79 6.59 39.43
CA HIS A 593 -15.75 6.44 38.42
C HIS A 593 -14.43 5.87 39.00
N SER A 594 -14.04 6.25 40.21
CA SER A 594 -12.84 5.67 40.86
C SER A 594 -12.97 4.17 41.16
N ASN A 595 -14.19 3.63 41.16
CA ASN A 595 -14.47 2.20 41.36
C ASN A 595 -14.60 1.41 40.05
N ILE A 596 -14.39 2.02 38.87
CA ILE A 596 -14.45 1.32 37.57
C ILE A 596 -13.03 1.03 37.07
N VAL A 597 -12.68 -0.26 36.96
CA VAL A 597 -11.44 -0.69 36.30
C VAL A 597 -11.58 -0.51 34.78
N HIS A 598 -10.88 0.47 34.21
CA HIS A 598 -11.00 0.82 32.79
C HIS A 598 -10.05 0.02 31.87
N PRO A 599 -10.56 -0.71 30.87
CA PRO A 599 -9.72 -1.38 29.89
C PRO A 599 -9.24 -0.43 28.76
N SER A 600 -8.54 0.67 29.09
CA SER A 600 -7.58 1.41 28.20
C SER A 600 -7.00 2.68 28.85
N GLY A 601 -5.66 2.77 28.93
CA GLY A 601 -4.91 3.95 29.39
C GLY A 601 -4.85 5.14 28.42
N MET A 602 -5.93 5.41 27.68
CA MET A 602 -6.06 6.55 26.74
C MET A 602 -7.07 7.59 27.27
N TYR A 603 -7.16 7.74 28.59
CA TYR A 603 -8.13 8.60 29.25
C TYR A 603 -7.44 9.59 30.20
N MET A 604 -7.46 10.87 29.82
CA MET A 604 -7.18 11.97 30.74
C MET A 604 -8.22 11.97 31.88
N ASN A 605 -7.73 11.82 33.12
CA ASN A 605 -8.52 11.87 34.35
C ASN A 605 -9.42 13.14 34.38
N PRO A 606 -10.70 13.05 34.77
CA PRO A 606 -11.62 14.20 34.76
C PRO A 606 -11.17 15.33 35.71
N LEU A 607 -10.41 15.01 36.77
CA LEU A 607 -9.79 16.01 37.64
C LEU A 607 -8.69 16.81 36.91
N LEU A 608 -7.89 16.14 36.07
CA LEU A 608 -6.91 16.81 35.20
C LEU A 608 -7.62 17.68 34.14
N TYR A 609 -8.74 17.23 33.59
CA TYR A 609 -9.51 18.01 32.62
C TYR A 609 -10.13 19.28 33.24
N ALA A 610 -10.67 19.18 34.46
CA ALA A 610 -11.21 20.32 35.21
C ALA A 610 -10.12 21.35 35.56
N ASN A 611 -8.95 20.89 36.02
CA ASN A 611 -7.80 21.77 36.30
C ASN A 611 -7.24 22.44 35.04
N GLN A 612 -7.34 21.81 33.87
CA GLN A 612 -6.86 22.36 32.60
C GLN A 612 -7.87 23.30 31.90
N ASN A 613 -9.16 23.22 32.22
CA ASN A 613 -10.20 24.05 31.62
C ASN A 613 -11.13 24.68 32.69
N PRO A 614 -10.65 25.66 33.49
CA PRO A 614 -11.45 26.27 34.55
C PRO A 614 -12.80 26.82 34.05
N ASN A 615 -12.81 27.45 32.88
CA ASN A 615 -13.99 28.06 32.26
C ASN A 615 -15.01 27.02 31.70
N ALA A 616 -14.70 25.72 31.74
CA ALA A 616 -15.65 24.65 31.39
C ALA A 616 -16.51 24.21 32.60
N ALA A 617 -16.16 24.62 33.82
CA ALA A 617 -17.01 24.58 35.00
C ALA A 617 -17.61 25.97 35.22
N GLY A 618 -18.94 26.06 35.41
CA GLY A 618 -19.72 27.30 35.30
C GLY A 618 -19.57 28.36 36.41
N TYR A 619 -18.40 28.54 37.01
CA TYR A 619 -18.18 29.55 38.07
C TYR A 619 -18.08 30.98 37.52
N ASN A 620 -19.23 31.53 37.10
CA ASN A 620 -19.37 32.90 36.66
C ASN A 620 -19.59 33.87 37.84
N GLN A 621 -18.52 34.32 38.49
CA GLN A 621 -18.60 35.45 39.43
C GLN A 621 -18.51 36.78 38.68
N GLY A 622 -19.60 37.54 38.63
CA GLY A 622 -19.68 38.81 37.91
C GLY A 622 -19.56 40.04 38.81
N THR A 623 -18.61 40.92 38.49
CA THR A 623 -18.69 42.38 38.72
C THR A 623 -18.14 43.09 37.48
N GLY A 624 -18.60 44.32 37.22
CA GLY A 624 -18.34 45.02 35.95
C GLY A 624 -17.71 46.40 36.11
N GLY A 625 -17.05 46.87 35.05
CA GLY A 625 -16.39 48.17 34.91
C GLY A 625 -15.66 48.24 33.57
N VAL A 626 -15.54 49.43 32.97
CA VAL A 626 -15.02 49.61 31.59
C VAL A 626 -13.85 50.66 31.58
N PRO A 627 -13.22 51.05 30.45
CA PRO A 627 -11.75 51.11 30.30
C PRO A 627 -11.24 52.58 30.29
N PRO A 628 -10.12 53.02 29.63
CA PRO A 628 -9.00 52.33 28.96
C PRO A 628 -7.57 52.89 29.25
N MET A 629 -6.50 52.22 28.78
CA MET A 629 -5.43 52.79 27.89
C MET A 629 -4.10 51.98 27.85
N ALA A 630 -3.57 51.88 26.62
CA ALA A 630 -2.16 51.90 26.17
C ALA A 630 -0.99 51.18 26.92
N GLY A 631 -0.37 50.24 26.20
CA GLY A 631 1.10 50.21 25.98
C GLY A 631 1.97 49.28 26.83
N GLY A 632 2.96 48.63 26.20
CA GLY A 632 4.08 47.98 26.91
C GLY A 632 4.49 46.59 26.42
N SER A 633 5.75 46.46 26.02
CA SER A 633 6.51 45.25 25.71
C SER A 633 6.33 44.05 26.68
N VAL A 634 6.27 42.84 26.13
CA VAL A 634 6.39 41.59 26.90
C VAL A 634 7.86 41.32 27.27
N ALA A 635 8.12 41.01 28.54
CA ALA A 635 9.39 40.48 29.03
C ALA A 635 9.14 39.23 29.89
N HIS A 636 10.06 38.27 29.91
CA HIS A 636 9.90 37.01 30.63
C HIS A 636 9.94 37.20 32.17
N GLY A 637 8.93 36.69 32.85
CA GLY A 637 8.97 36.44 34.30
C GLY A 637 9.58 35.07 34.65
N PRO A 638 10.07 34.88 35.89
CA PRO A 638 10.69 33.64 36.33
C PRO A 638 9.67 32.50 36.54
N PRO A 639 10.10 31.23 36.52
CA PRO A 639 9.24 30.08 36.77
C PRO A 639 8.73 30.02 38.23
N ALA A 640 7.54 29.45 38.42
CA ALA A 640 6.94 29.25 39.73
C ALA A 640 7.63 28.13 40.54
N ALA A 641 7.61 28.24 41.87
CA ALA A 641 8.18 27.25 42.77
C ALA A 641 7.36 25.94 42.80
N PRO A 642 8.02 24.77 43.00
CA PRO A 642 7.34 23.48 43.10
C PRO A 642 6.50 23.35 44.39
N ALA A 643 5.53 22.43 44.36
CA ALA A 643 4.69 22.13 45.52
C ALA A 643 5.49 21.43 46.64
N PRO A 644 5.18 21.70 47.92
CA PRO A 644 5.91 21.11 49.05
C PRO A 644 5.65 19.61 49.17
N GLY A 645 6.71 18.79 49.10
CA GLY A 645 6.64 17.34 49.35
C GLY A 645 7.66 16.48 48.61
N PHE A 646 8.22 16.97 47.49
CA PHE A 646 9.18 16.23 46.66
C PHE A 646 10.51 17.00 46.51
N GLU A 647 11.62 16.30 46.73
CA GLU A 647 12.97 16.81 46.46
C GLU A 647 13.34 16.54 44.99
N PRO A 648 13.94 17.50 44.26
CA PRO A 648 14.08 17.42 42.80
C PRO A 648 15.01 16.31 42.30
N ASP A 649 16.00 15.92 43.10
CA ASP A 649 17.07 14.99 42.71
C ASP A 649 16.92 13.59 43.32
N LYS A 650 15.73 13.23 43.82
CA LYS A 650 15.48 11.97 44.52
C LYS A 650 14.58 11.03 43.71
N VAL A 651 15.12 9.88 43.31
CA VAL A 651 14.35 8.80 42.66
C VAL A 651 13.53 8.08 43.72
N TYR A 652 12.24 7.86 43.43
CA TYR A 652 11.33 7.04 44.21
C TYR A 652 10.85 5.89 43.33
N GLU A 653 10.96 4.65 43.82
CA GLU A 653 10.38 3.49 43.16
C GLU A 653 8.87 3.44 43.41
N ILE A 654 8.12 2.80 42.50
CA ILE A 654 6.66 2.70 42.52
C ILE A 654 6.30 1.21 42.61
N ASP A 655 5.42 0.89 43.56
CA ASP A 655 4.85 -0.43 43.85
C ASP A 655 3.41 -0.50 43.29
#